data_AF-W4DAS7-F1
#
_entry.id   AF-W4DAS7-F1
#
_cell.length_a   1.000
_cell.length_b   1.000
_cell.length_c   1.000
_cell.angle_alpha   90.00
_cell.angle_beta   90.00
_cell.angle_gamma   90.00
#
_symmetry.space_group_name_H-M   'P 1'
#
loop_
_entity.id
_entity.type
_entity.pdbx_description
1 polymer ?
#
loop_
_entity_poly.entity_id
_entity_poly.type
_entity_poly.pdbx_seq_one_letter_code
_entity_poly.pdbx_strand_id
1 'polypeptide(L)'
;MKRIVFSNGVIVAAVCIILLMSVCTGYAFASGGNSGDPSSQLEEIEGYINKQMREGRIPGISVVVVKDNKTILKKGYGYADKQNKVKVSPDTLFELGSTSKAFTAIGVLQLVENGLIRLEDPVTKYLPWFEASYSGEYKGHQISEKVPITLEQLLHHTSGIPFKTIGDIPIDSTSMALENTVKNVSGVHLDFYPGERFLYATINYDILGLIIEKCTGQSFEDYLQNEVMLKLGMNQTYLGRNKSDSGRIAEGYKLKFLRAAAYQAPEYRGNTPAGYIISNASDTERWLQIQLGKAELPSSLAKLISASHEPDRSVMPGPNGSSYAAGWNVFQKGGGELSHAGSNPNYSSFFSIRPSDGVGVAVLANLNSSYTELIGQGITEILQGYEPSNAITGDTYKSADTISFVIFCVAVPASLAIMFFLIMSLIQIHRQGWRAKGNFIQSFLKVLFALIVLLSVGFSLYKMPALLFWGLPWSFVNVWAPNSVIYAVALLYVTVGLFVVYSLISSIFEAKEKRQGLIFSLISLSLLSGFGNALIIFVINEALNRNGDTDTALVMYFVLGILIYVFGQRIVRSKFIHITNNLVYEKRSELITKILGSDYEQFEKIDNGKLYAGLNNDTENISNFVNIFVSLITNIVTLLCCFIYLGVINFYGLLSSIIFIAIAAGLYFATGKSANKLWEETRDSQNLFFGFIRDMVDGFKELNLNRRKRSEFHEDMMECCDNYKRKQIAGNLKFTNVFVIGELLFTFVIGVVVFLFPVIFDNVQNNSLRSYVLVFLYMTGPVNGVLNAIPNLFQIRISWNRLNQLIDLLGNGTVDSIEPAPATPDRERKRIDLQLKEVAFRYNTESGHEFLLGPLSCSFKSGEVTFITGGNGSGKSTLAKIITGLYSQHSGSISLNGEESGSEQLKGLYTTVFNDYYLFKKLYGMNEDNRLKDALVDDLLAELQVADKVRIENGEFSTVDLSTGQRKRLALFVSYIEDKPIFLFDEWASDQDPEFRSYFYSHLLFQLKEKSKCVIVITHDDQYFHLADQIIKMDLGKIVPQTQYIASALIFAAKDELVQ
;
A
#
# COMPACT_ATOMS: atom_id res chain seq x y z
N MET A 1 -9.69 -37.55 -8.64
CA MET A 1 -8.40 -36.93 -9.03
C MET A 1 -8.25 -36.79 -10.56
N LYS A 2 -8.00 -37.86 -11.35
CA LYS A 2 -7.63 -37.78 -12.79
C LYS A 2 -8.33 -36.70 -13.64
N ARG A 3 -9.67 -36.56 -13.58
CA ARG A 3 -10.43 -35.54 -14.35
C ARG A 3 -10.07 -34.07 -14.03
N ILE A 4 -9.67 -33.74 -12.81
CA ILE A 4 -9.38 -32.35 -12.39
C ILE A 4 -7.98 -31.91 -12.87
N VAL A 5 -7.02 -32.84 -12.90
CA VAL A 5 -5.69 -32.58 -13.48
C VAL A 5 -5.81 -32.32 -14.97
N PHE A 6 -6.66 -33.08 -15.66
CA PHE A 6 -6.88 -32.95 -17.10
C PHE A 6 -7.50 -31.60 -17.51
N SER A 7 -8.55 -31.11 -16.81
CA SER A 7 -9.19 -29.84 -17.20
C SER A 7 -8.24 -28.64 -17.06
N ASN A 8 -7.43 -28.61 -16.01
CA ASN A 8 -6.50 -27.50 -15.76
C ASN A 8 -5.27 -27.61 -16.67
N GLY A 9 -4.77 -28.83 -16.92
CA GLY A 9 -3.69 -29.07 -17.88
C GLY A 9 -4.07 -28.63 -19.30
N VAL A 10 -5.32 -28.83 -19.73
CA VAL A 10 -5.81 -28.34 -21.02
C VAL A 10 -5.88 -26.81 -21.07
N ILE A 11 -6.25 -26.12 -19.99
CA ILE A 11 -6.26 -24.65 -19.96
C ILE A 11 -4.83 -24.09 -20.01
N VAL A 12 -3.90 -24.64 -19.21
CA VAL A 12 -2.48 -24.22 -19.24
C VAL A 12 -1.87 -24.52 -20.61
N ALA A 13 -2.10 -25.71 -21.17
CA ALA A 13 -1.64 -26.04 -22.52
C ALA A 13 -2.25 -25.13 -23.59
N ALA A 14 -3.56 -24.84 -23.54
CA ALA A 14 -4.20 -23.94 -24.51
C ALA A 14 -3.65 -22.51 -24.41
N VAL A 15 -3.41 -21.99 -23.19
CA VAL A 15 -2.78 -20.68 -22.99
C VAL A 15 -1.34 -20.70 -23.54
N CYS A 16 -0.52 -21.70 -23.20
CA CYS A 16 0.83 -21.83 -23.75
C CYS A 16 0.86 -21.99 -25.28
N ILE A 17 -0.10 -22.71 -25.87
CA ILE A 17 -0.20 -22.92 -27.32
C ILE A 17 -0.64 -21.63 -28.04
N ILE A 18 -1.62 -20.90 -27.51
CA ILE A 18 -2.04 -19.59 -28.05
C ILE A 18 -0.88 -18.58 -27.95
N LEU A 19 -0.13 -18.59 -26.84
CA LEU A 19 1.04 -17.74 -26.67
C LEU A 19 2.18 -18.14 -27.63
N LEU A 20 2.46 -19.43 -27.83
CA LEU A 20 3.42 -19.91 -28.83
C LEU A 20 2.99 -19.51 -30.26
N MET A 21 1.71 -19.64 -30.62
CA MET A 21 1.21 -19.17 -31.92
C MET A 21 1.39 -17.66 -32.11
N SER A 22 1.20 -16.86 -31.05
CA SER A 22 1.41 -15.39 -31.11
C SER A 22 2.87 -14.96 -31.27
N VAL A 23 3.84 -15.81 -30.91
CA VAL A 23 5.28 -15.57 -31.13
C VAL A 23 5.68 -15.94 -32.56
N CYS A 24 4.96 -16.86 -33.23
CA CYS A 24 5.29 -17.33 -34.57
C CYS A 24 4.75 -16.46 -35.73
N THR A 25 3.94 -15.43 -35.47
CA THR A 25 3.37 -14.55 -36.52
C THR A 25 4.14 -13.22 -36.72
N GLY A 26 5.37 -13.12 -36.22
CA GLY A 26 6.18 -11.89 -36.18
C GLY A 26 7.26 -11.71 -37.26
N TYR A 27 7.21 -12.43 -38.39
CA TYR A 27 8.24 -12.33 -39.46
C TYR A 27 7.63 -12.27 -40.87
N ALA A 28 7.17 -11.09 -41.30
CA ALA A 28 6.63 -10.89 -42.66
C ALA A 28 6.68 -9.43 -43.18
N PHE A 29 7.67 -8.62 -42.80
CA PHE A 29 7.94 -7.33 -43.47
C PHE A 29 9.42 -7.19 -43.84
N ALA A 30 9.75 -7.58 -45.06
CA ALA A 30 10.96 -7.15 -45.73
C ALA A 30 10.72 -5.76 -46.33
N SER A 31 11.56 -4.78 -45.99
CA SER A 31 11.46 -3.42 -46.51
C SER A 31 11.78 -3.39 -48.01
N GLY A 32 10.75 -3.21 -48.83
CA GLY A 32 10.92 -2.92 -50.25
C GLY A 32 11.45 -1.50 -50.42
N GLY A 33 12.76 -1.37 -50.66
CA GLY A 33 13.41 -0.08 -50.90
C GLY A 33 12.83 0.62 -52.12
N ASN A 34 11.91 1.55 -51.90
CA ASN A 34 11.24 2.31 -52.95
C ASN A 34 12.02 3.59 -53.24
N SER A 35 12.52 3.76 -54.46
CA SER A 35 13.27 4.96 -54.87
C SER A 35 12.31 6.15 -55.01
N GLY A 36 12.06 6.84 -53.91
CA GLY A 36 11.08 7.92 -53.81
C GLY A 36 11.44 9.16 -54.63
N ASP A 37 10.41 9.79 -55.20
CA ASP A 37 10.53 11.13 -55.79
C ASP A 37 10.91 12.15 -54.70
N PRO A 38 11.80 13.14 -54.95
CA PRO A 38 12.27 14.08 -53.92
C PRO A 38 11.19 14.88 -53.20
N SER A 39 9.97 14.98 -53.74
CA SER A 39 8.81 15.53 -53.04
C SER A 39 8.45 14.73 -51.77
N SER A 40 8.47 13.40 -51.85
CA SER A 40 8.05 12.51 -50.77
C SER A 40 8.99 12.52 -49.55
N GLN A 41 10.30 12.59 -49.77
CA GLN A 41 11.28 12.67 -48.68
C GLN A 41 11.16 13.98 -47.88
N LEU A 42 10.76 15.08 -48.53
CA LEU A 42 10.51 16.34 -47.84
C LEU A 42 9.24 16.28 -46.97
N GLU A 43 8.17 15.64 -47.44
CA GLU A 43 6.96 15.43 -46.61
C GLU A 43 7.24 14.51 -45.41
N GLU A 44 8.07 13.48 -45.58
CA GLU A 44 8.53 12.61 -44.50
C GLU A 44 9.33 13.40 -43.44
N ILE A 45 10.31 14.20 -43.87
CA ILE A 45 11.09 15.10 -43.01
C ILE A 45 10.18 16.08 -42.26
N GLU A 46 9.23 16.73 -42.94
CA GLU A 46 8.26 17.63 -42.29
C GLU A 46 7.39 16.90 -41.26
N GLY A 47 6.92 15.70 -41.58
CA GLY A 47 6.11 14.87 -40.69
C GLY A 47 6.88 14.45 -39.44
N TYR A 48 8.13 14.04 -39.60
CA TYR A 48 9.06 13.67 -38.54
C TYR A 48 9.39 14.86 -37.63
N ILE A 49 9.81 16.01 -38.20
CA ILE A 49 10.04 17.26 -37.46
C ILE A 49 8.82 17.61 -36.60
N ASN A 50 7.63 17.64 -37.20
CA ASN A 50 6.41 18.01 -36.49
C ASN A 50 6.01 16.98 -35.42
N LYS A 51 6.35 15.70 -35.58
CA LYS A 51 6.20 14.68 -34.52
C LYS A 51 7.12 14.99 -33.34
N GLN A 52 8.42 15.09 -33.59
CA GLN A 52 9.42 15.27 -32.54
C GLN A 52 9.23 16.59 -31.77
N MET A 53 8.87 17.70 -32.44
CA MET A 53 8.52 18.95 -31.76
C MET A 53 7.33 18.80 -30.78
N ARG A 54 6.26 18.09 -31.18
CA ARG A 54 5.08 17.87 -30.32
C ARG A 54 5.40 17.03 -29.09
N GLU A 55 6.29 16.06 -29.24
CA GLU A 55 6.71 15.15 -28.18
C GLU A 55 7.73 15.79 -27.22
N GLY A 56 8.74 16.51 -27.75
CA GLY A 56 9.71 17.29 -26.97
C GLY A 56 9.15 18.60 -26.38
N ARG A 57 7.91 18.97 -26.74
CA ARG A 57 7.24 20.23 -26.36
C ARG A 57 7.93 21.51 -26.88
N ILE A 58 8.85 21.38 -27.83
CA ILE A 58 9.66 22.49 -28.37
C ILE A 58 8.73 23.52 -29.05
N PRO A 59 8.73 24.80 -28.62
CA PRO A 59 7.84 25.84 -29.19
C PRO A 59 8.15 26.24 -30.62
N GLY A 60 9.43 26.33 -30.97
CA GLY A 60 9.89 26.65 -32.33
C GLY A 60 11.31 26.14 -32.58
N ILE A 61 11.55 25.74 -33.83
CA ILE A 61 12.88 25.38 -34.33
C ILE A 61 13.14 26.03 -35.69
N SER A 62 14.41 26.18 -36.03
CA SER A 62 14.87 26.48 -37.39
C SER A 62 15.70 25.30 -37.89
N VAL A 63 15.40 24.80 -39.09
CA VAL A 63 16.07 23.62 -39.69
C VAL A 63 16.70 24.02 -41.01
N VAL A 64 17.95 23.61 -41.19
CA VAL A 64 18.74 23.79 -42.40
C VAL A 64 19.29 22.45 -42.85
N VAL A 65 19.14 22.15 -44.14
CA VAL A 65 19.67 20.94 -44.78
C VAL A 65 20.28 21.29 -46.12
N VAL A 66 21.56 20.93 -46.28
CA VAL A 66 22.34 21.07 -47.51
C VAL A 66 22.68 19.67 -48.03
N LYS A 67 22.45 19.42 -49.32
CA LYS A 67 22.87 18.20 -50.03
C LYS A 67 23.43 18.57 -51.39
N ASP A 68 24.61 18.05 -51.74
CA ASP A 68 25.27 18.23 -53.05
C ASP A 68 25.35 19.70 -53.52
N ASN A 69 25.77 20.58 -52.60
CA ASN A 69 25.87 22.04 -52.78
C ASN A 69 24.53 22.75 -53.10
N LYS A 70 23.39 22.14 -52.74
CA LYS A 70 22.06 22.75 -52.78
C LYS A 70 21.41 22.72 -51.41
N THR A 71 20.77 23.82 -51.03
CA THR A 71 19.87 23.85 -49.88
C THR A 71 18.59 23.12 -50.24
N ILE A 72 18.33 21.97 -49.62
CA ILE A 72 17.07 21.22 -49.82
C ILE A 72 16.02 21.56 -48.76
N LEU A 73 16.43 22.12 -47.61
CA LEU A 73 15.53 22.70 -46.62
C LEU A 73 16.19 23.90 -45.92
N LYS A 74 15.46 25.00 -45.77
CA LYS A 74 15.80 26.12 -44.88
C LYS A 74 14.51 26.75 -44.37
N LYS A 75 14.01 26.26 -43.23
CA LYS A 75 12.63 26.52 -42.79
C LYS A 75 12.51 26.61 -41.27
N GLY A 76 11.75 27.61 -40.82
CA GLY A 76 11.29 27.74 -39.45
C GLY A 76 9.99 26.98 -39.22
N TYR A 77 9.88 26.30 -38.08
CA TYR A 77 8.71 25.59 -37.63
C TYR A 77 8.29 26.10 -36.24
N GLY A 78 6.98 26.17 -35.98
CA GLY A 78 6.45 26.67 -34.72
C GLY A 78 6.67 28.18 -34.53
N TYR A 79 7.00 28.58 -33.30
CA TYR A 79 7.02 29.98 -32.86
C TYR A 79 8.36 30.39 -32.24
N ALA A 80 8.91 31.51 -32.72
CA ALA A 80 9.99 32.23 -32.08
C ALA A 80 9.51 32.86 -30.76
N ASP A 81 8.31 33.46 -30.77
CA ASP A 81 7.56 33.84 -29.58
C ASP A 81 6.13 33.29 -29.67
N LYS A 82 5.81 32.36 -28.76
CA LYS A 82 4.54 31.66 -28.66
C LYS A 82 3.42 32.49 -28.01
N GLN A 83 3.76 33.50 -27.20
CA GLN A 83 2.79 34.41 -26.58
C GLN A 83 2.32 35.44 -27.59
N ASN A 84 3.24 36.11 -28.28
CA ASN A 84 2.92 37.09 -29.32
C ASN A 84 2.68 36.45 -30.72
N LYS A 85 2.77 35.12 -30.82
CA LYS A 85 2.53 34.29 -32.03
C LYS A 85 3.48 34.61 -33.19
N VAL A 86 4.68 35.11 -32.91
CA VAL A 86 5.75 35.31 -33.89
C VAL A 86 6.26 33.95 -34.34
N LYS A 87 6.09 33.62 -35.62
CA LYS A 87 6.61 32.37 -36.22
C LYS A 87 8.12 32.40 -36.32
N VAL A 88 8.77 31.24 -36.30
CA VAL A 88 10.19 31.14 -36.67
C VAL A 88 10.35 31.45 -38.17
N SER A 89 11.32 32.29 -38.50
CA SER A 89 11.78 32.62 -39.86
C SER A 89 13.24 32.19 -40.05
N PRO A 90 13.77 32.14 -41.29
CA PRO A 90 15.19 31.92 -41.54
C PRO A 90 16.11 32.94 -40.84
N ASP A 91 15.63 34.17 -40.63
CA ASP A 91 16.38 35.26 -39.97
C ASP A 91 16.23 35.30 -38.45
N THR A 92 15.44 34.39 -37.86
CA THR A 92 15.29 34.25 -36.40
C THR A 92 16.59 33.76 -35.79
N LEU A 93 17.08 34.45 -34.76
CA LEU A 93 18.31 34.17 -34.06
C LEU A 93 18.08 33.21 -32.88
N PHE A 94 18.98 32.27 -32.69
CA PHE A 94 19.00 31.28 -31.60
C PHE A 94 20.40 31.21 -30.98
N GLU A 95 20.48 30.94 -29.68
CA GLU A 95 21.76 30.54 -29.07
C GLU A 95 22.14 29.13 -29.53
N LEU A 96 23.40 28.97 -29.95
CA LEU A 96 23.91 27.70 -30.46
C LEU A 96 24.23 26.70 -29.34
N GLY A 97 24.49 27.16 -28.11
CA GLY A 97 25.01 26.28 -27.06
C GLY A 97 26.40 25.76 -27.43
N SER A 98 26.73 24.54 -26.99
CA SER A 98 28.09 23.98 -27.14
C SER A 98 28.62 23.81 -28.57
N THR A 99 27.80 23.92 -29.61
CA THR A 99 28.27 23.93 -31.01
C THR A 99 29.04 25.22 -31.35
N SER A 100 28.95 26.25 -30.49
CA SER A 100 29.84 27.42 -30.45
C SER A 100 31.33 27.05 -30.48
N LYS A 101 31.70 25.90 -29.89
CA LYS A 101 33.10 25.43 -29.75
C LYS A 101 33.84 25.30 -31.08
N ALA A 102 33.15 24.92 -32.16
CA ALA A 102 33.77 24.78 -33.47
C ALA A 102 34.29 26.12 -34.03
N PHE A 103 33.66 27.25 -33.71
CA PHE A 103 34.13 28.58 -34.11
C PHE A 103 35.32 29.03 -33.26
N THR A 104 35.26 28.80 -31.95
CA THR A 104 36.38 29.04 -31.03
C THR A 104 37.61 28.24 -31.42
N ALA A 105 37.44 26.98 -31.82
CA ALA A 105 38.49 26.13 -32.34
C ALA A 105 39.17 26.70 -33.60
N ILE A 106 38.41 27.23 -34.57
CA ILE A 106 39.00 27.93 -35.72
C ILE A 106 39.81 29.15 -35.28
N GLY A 107 39.35 29.92 -34.28
CA GLY A 107 40.13 30.99 -33.67
C GLY A 107 41.46 30.52 -33.06
N VAL A 108 41.47 29.39 -32.34
CA VAL A 108 42.70 28.78 -31.80
C VAL A 108 43.63 28.32 -32.93
N LEU A 109 43.12 27.59 -33.92
CA LEU A 109 43.92 27.10 -35.05
C LEU A 109 44.48 28.25 -35.90
N GLN A 110 43.77 29.38 -36.01
CA GLN A 110 44.25 30.60 -36.64
C GLN A 110 45.42 31.23 -35.88
N LEU A 111 45.45 31.18 -34.54
CA LEU A 111 46.63 31.60 -33.76
C LEU A 111 47.83 30.64 -33.93
N VAL A 112 47.57 29.34 -34.14
CA VAL A 112 48.62 28.35 -34.47
C VAL A 112 49.21 28.63 -35.86
N GLU A 113 48.38 28.86 -36.87
CA GLU A 113 48.86 29.18 -38.23
C GLU A 113 49.62 30.51 -38.30
N ASN A 114 49.23 31.50 -37.51
CA ASN A 114 49.98 32.75 -37.34
C ASN A 114 51.22 32.63 -36.43
N GLY A 115 51.50 31.44 -35.87
CA GLY A 115 52.69 31.19 -35.04
C GLY A 115 52.67 31.86 -33.65
N LEU A 116 51.52 32.35 -33.20
CA LEU A 116 51.35 33.03 -31.90
C LEU A 116 51.27 32.03 -30.74
N ILE A 117 50.72 30.83 -31.00
CA ILE A 117 50.64 29.72 -30.05
C ILE A 117 51.05 28.39 -30.71
N ARG A 118 51.35 27.38 -29.90
CA ARG A 118 51.45 25.97 -30.32
C ARG A 118 50.50 25.13 -29.48
N LEU A 119 50.02 24.01 -30.01
CA LEU A 119 49.05 23.16 -29.29
C LEU A 119 49.70 22.43 -28.11
N GLU A 120 50.99 22.13 -28.21
CA GLU A 120 51.81 21.46 -27.19
C GLU A 120 52.26 22.41 -26.07
N ASP A 121 52.00 23.72 -26.20
CA ASP A 121 52.34 24.68 -25.15
C ASP A 121 51.47 24.44 -23.89
N PRO A 122 52.03 24.57 -22.67
CA PRO A 122 51.25 24.49 -21.45
C PRO A 122 50.46 25.79 -21.23
N VAL A 123 49.25 25.69 -20.68
CA VAL A 123 48.38 26.84 -20.34
C VAL A 123 49.11 27.90 -19.51
N THR A 124 50.00 27.48 -18.60
CA THR A 124 50.82 28.36 -17.75
C THR A 124 51.76 29.30 -18.51
N LYS A 125 52.08 29.02 -19.77
CA LYS A 125 52.84 29.93 -20.65
C LYS A 125 52.06 31.22 -20.96
N TYR A 126 50.74 31.13 -21.03
CA TYR A 126 49.83 32.22 -21.38
C TYR A 126 49.07 32.77 -20.17
N LEU A 127 48.81 31.91 -19.18
CA LEU A 127 48.14 32.23 -17.92
C LEU A 127 49.00 31.77 -16.74
N PRO A 128 50.05 32.51 -16.32
CA PRO A 128 51.01 32.06 -15.31
C PRO A 128 50.43 31.81 -13.90
N TRP A 129 49.16 32.17 -13.68
CA TRP A 129 48.40 31.95 -12.44
C TRP A 129 47.41 30.77 -12.54
N PHE A 130 47.30 30.12 -13.71
CA PHE A 130 46.44 28.95 -13.89
C PHE A 130 47.13 27.70 -13.34
N GLU A 131 46.47 27.00 -12.42
CA GLU A 131 46.99 25.80 -11.80
C GLU A 131 46.00 24.64 -11.94
N ALA A 132 46.52 23.42 -12.11
CA ALA A 132 45.76 22.17 -12.05
C ALA A 132 46.55 21.15 -11.22
N SER A 133 45.84 20.28 -10.51
CA SER A 133 46.44 19.28 -9.62
C SER A 133 45.89 17.89 -9.88
N TYR A 134 46.72 16.87 -9.69
CA TYR A 134 46.31 15.47 -9.84
C TYR A 134 46.97 14.61 -8.76
N SER A 135 46.16 13.78 -8.11
CA SER A 135 46.59 12.76 -7.15
C SER A 135 46.03 11.40 -7.56
N GLY A 136 46.91 10.48 -7.96
CA GLY A 136 46.53 9.16 -8.50
C GLY A 136 47.72 8.44 -9.16
N GLU A 137 47.49 7.21 -9.61
CA GLU A 137 48.50 6.44 -10.35
C GLU A 137 48.41 6.72 -11.86
N TYR A 138 49.52 7.15 -12.46
CA TYR A 138 49.65 7.30 -13.91
C TYR A 138 50.93 6.61 -14.39
N LYS A 139 50.81 5.74 -15.40
CA LYS A 139 51.93 4.97 -15.99
C LYS A 139 52.81 4.27 -14.93
N GLY A 140 52.19 3.63 -13.92
CA GLY A 140 52.90 2.91 -12.86
C GLY A 140 53.56 3.79 -11.79
N HIS A 141 53.31 5.10 -11.79
CA HIS A 141 53.87 6.06 -10.85
C HIS A 141 52.76 6.77 -10.08
N GLN A 142 52.88 6.85 -8.75
CA GLN A 142 51.98 7.66 -7.92
C GLN A 142 52.34 9.14 -8.05
N ILE A 143 51.45 9.92 -8.64
CA ILE A 143 51.56 11.38 -8.78
C ILE A 143 50.66 12.01 -7.71
N SER A 144 51.08 13.15 -7.15
CA SER A 144 50.29 13.95 -6.19
C SER A 144 50.76 15.40 -6.14
N GLU A 145 50.80 16.06 -7.30
CA GLU A 145 51.37 17.40 -7.46
C GLU A 145 50.59 18.26 -8.49
N LYS A 146 51.13 19.44 -8.81
CA LYS A 146 50.60 20.31 -9.87
C LYS A 146 51.06 19.80 -11.24
N VAL A 147 50.12 19.60 -12.17
CA VAL A 147 50.39 19.03 -13.49
C VAL A 147 50.07 20.04 -14.60
N PRO A 148 50.91 20.18 -15.64
CA PRO A 148 50.62 21.05 -16.77
C PRO A 148 49.53 20.45 -17.66
N ILE A 149 48.64 21.30 -18.16
CA ILE A 149 47.68 20.98 -19.22
C ILE A 149 48.13 21.72 -20.49
N THR A 150 48.13 21.05 -21.64
CA THR A 150 48.45 21.66 -22.94
C THR A 150 47.21 22.21 -23.65
N LEU A 151 47.39 23.09 -24.63
CA LEU A 151 46.27 23.65 -25.40
C LEU A 151 45.56 22.57 -26.24
N GLU A 152 46.31 21.57 -26.73
CA GLU A 152 45.78 20.36 -27.37
C GLU A 152 44.81 19.60 -26.47
N GLN A 153 45.20 19.38 -25.21
CA GLN A 153 44.38 18.64 -24.23
C GLN A 153 43.11 19.40 -23.83
N LEU A 154 43.13 20.74 -23.89
CA LEU A 154 41.92 21.55 -23.78
C LEU A 154 41.01 21.32 -25.00
N LEU A 155 41.57 21.51 -26.20
CA LEU A 155 40.86 21.46 -27.49
C LEU A 155 40.19 20.10 -27.75
N HIS A 156 40.86 19.00 -27.37
CA HIS A 156 40.38 17.64 -27.56
C HIS A 156 39.62 17.05 -26.36
N HIS A 157 39.38 17.84 -25.31
CA HIS A 157 38.75 17.39 -24.06
C HIS A 157 39.46 16.16 -23.41
N THR A 158 40.80 16.16 -23.44
CA THR A 158 41.65 15.15 -22.75
C THR A 158 42.40 15.71 -21.53
N SER A 159 42.13 16.97 -21.18
CA SER A 159 42.69 17.73 -20.05
C SER A 159 42.54 17.14 -18.63
N GLY A 160 41.70 16.12 -18.42
CA GLY A 160 41.36 15.61 -17.08
C GLY A 160 40.46 16.53 -16.23
N ILE A 161 40.10 17.72 -16.71
CA ILE A 161 39.27 18.67 -15.96
C ILE A 161 37.87 18.08 -15.75
N PRO A 162 37.32 18.08 -14.51
CA PRO A 162 36.02 17.49 -14.22
C PRO A 162 34.85 18.21 -14.91
N PHE A 163 33.89 17.44 -15.47
CA PHE A 163 32.64 17.99 -16.05
C PHE A 163 31.88 18.93 -15.10
N LYS A 164 31.89 18.61 -13.78
CA LYS A 164 31.20 19.36 -12.73
C LYS A 164 31.57 20.86 -12.64
N THR A 165 32.72 21.26 -13.21
CA THR A 165 33.15 22.68 -13.30
C THR A 165 32.18 23.59 -14.05
N ILE A 166 31.28 23.05 -14.88
CA ILE A 166 30.17 23.81 -15.47
C ILE A 166 29.23 24.44 -14.41
N GLY A 167 29.22 23.90 -13.19
CA GLY A 167 28.49 24.46 -12.04
C GLY A 167 29.18 25.65 -11.36
N ASP A 168 30.46 25.88 -11.63
CA ASP A 168 31.31 26.91 -11.00
C ASP A 168 31.46 28.17 -11.88
N ILE A 169 30.92 28.13 -13.11
CA ILE A 169 30.88 29.26 -14.04
C ILE A 169 29.97 30.36 -13.44
N PRO A 170 30.50 31.59 -13.21
CA PRO A 170 29.74 32.67 -12.60
C PRO A 170 28.67 33.24 -13.54
N ILE A 171 27.57 33.71 -12.96
CA ILE A 171 26.64 34.62 -13.65
C ILE A 171 27.30 35.99 -13.67
N ASP A 172 27.92 36.34 -14.80
CA ASP A 172 28.71 37.56 -14.99
C ASP A 172 28.57 38.02 -16.45
N SER A 173 28.35 39.32 -16.64
CA SER A 173 28.25 40.01 -17.95
C SER A 173 29.31 41.11 -18.13
N THR A 174 30.18 41.32 -17.13
CA THR A 174 31.24 42.32 -17.17
C THR A 174 32.32 41.97 -18.20
N SER A 175 33.20 42.94 -18.50
CA SER A 175 34.40 42.70 -19.33
C SER A 175 35.43 41.76 -18.69
N MET A 176 35.30 41.42 -17.41
CA MET A 176 36.16 40.42 -16.75
C MET A 176 35.54 39.02 -16.70
N ALA A 177 34.31 38.83 -17.19
CA ALA A 177 33.56 37.59 -17.00
C ALA A 177 34.32 36.34 -17.46
N LEU A 178 35.05 36.40 -18.59
CA LEU A 178 35.85 35.30 -19.10
C LEU A 178 37.08 34.99 -18.22
N GLU A 179 37.79 36.03 -17.77
CA GLU A 179 38.91 35.85 -16.83
C GLU A 179 38.45 35.38 -15.45
N ASN A 180 37.29 35.83 -14.98
CA ASN A 180 36.65 35.38 -13.74
C ASN A 180 36.25 33.89 -13.84
N THR A 181 35.64 33.47 -14.95
CA THR A 181 35.31 32.07 -15.22
C THR A 181 36.53 31.16 -15.15
N VAL A 182 37.65 31.54 -15.77
CA VAL A 182 38.88 30.73 -15.73
C VAL A 182 39.58 30.80 -14.36
N LYS A 183 39.49 31.93 -13.64
CA LYS A 183 40.00 32.05 -12.26
C LYS A 183 39.25 31.15 -11.27
N ASN A 184 37.93 31.02 -11.40
CA ASN A 184 37.11 30.16 -10.54
C ASN A 184 37.54 28.69 -10.58
N VAL A 185 38.15 28.23 -11.67
CA VAL A 185 38.64 26.84 -11.83
C VAL A 185 40.15 26.68 -11.69
N SER A 186 40.89 27.75 -11.38
CA SER A 186 42.32 27.62 -11.08
C SER A 186 42.52 26.90 -9.74
N GLY A 187 43.43 25.93 -9.70
CA GLY A 187 43.60 25.01 -8.58
C GLY A 187 42.70 23.78 -8.62
N VAL A 188 41.97 23.53 -9.72
CA VAL A 188 41.11 22.34 -9.88
C VAL A 188 41.89 21.03 -9.70
N HIS A 189 41.25 20.06 -9.03
CA HIS A 189 41.73 18.67 -9.02
C HIS A 189 41.13 17.91 -10.20
N LEU A 190 41.99 17.28 -10.99
CA LEU A 190 41.62 16.54 -12.19
C LEU A 190 41.06 15.15 -11.82
N ASP A 191 40.13 14.62 -12.61
CA ASP A 191 39.57 13.28 -12.40
C ASP A 191 40.51 12.16 -12.94
N PHE A 192 41.44 12.50 -13.85
CA PHE A 192 42.54 11.65 -14.35
C PHE A 192 43.70 12.51 -14.89
N TYR A 193 44.82 11.89 -15.27
CA TYR A 193 46.01 12.63 -15.73
C TYR A 193 45.84 13.21 -17.15
N PRO A 194 46.28 14.45 -17.46
CA PRO A 194 46.10 15.05 -18.78
C PRO A 194 46.63 14.19 -19.94
N GLY A 195 45.79 13.94 -20.94
CA GLY A 195 46.09 13.09 -22.10
C GLY A 195 45.92 11.58 -21.86
N GLU A 196 45.31 11.14 -20.75
CA GLU A 196 45.04 9.71 -20.51
C GLU A 196 43.71 9.23 -21.14
N ARG A 197 42.66 10.05 -21.08
CA ARG A 197 41.28 9.69 -21.47
C ARG A 197 40.53 10.91 -22.03
N PHE A 198 39.42 10.69 -22.73
CA PHE A 198 38.47 11.75 -23.07
C PHE A 198 37.48 11.99 -21.92
N LEU A 199 37.28 13.26 -21.54
CA LEU A 199 36.21 13.72 -20.65
C LEU A 199 35.80 15.14 -21.03
N TYR A 200 34.55 15.28 -21.46
CA TYR A 200 33.99 16.55 -21.89
C TYR A 200 33.86 17.54 -20.72
N ALA A 201 34.54 18.68 -20.83
CA ALA A 201 34.49 19.76 -19.83
C ALA A 201 34.39 21.12 -20.54
N THR A 202 33.23 21.78 -20.43
CA THR A 202 32.90 23.04 -21.11
C THR A 202 33.99 24.09 -20.96
N ILE A 203 34.51 24.23 -19.74
CA ILE A 203 35.51 25.22 -19.32
C ILE A 203 36.81 25.20 -20.13
N ASN A 204 37.15 24.07 -20.77
CA ASN A 204 38.34 23.99 -21.64
C ASN A 204 38.33 25.05 -22.73
N TYR A 205 37.16 25.30 -23.31
CA TYR A 205 36.99 26.28 -24.38
C TYR A 205 36.98 27.72 -23.87
N ASP A 206 36.61 27.94 -22.62
CA ASP A 206 36.70 29.24 -21.97
C ASP A 206 38.17 29.58 -21.62
N ILE A 207 38.97 28.58 -21.21
CA ILE A 207 40.43 28.73 -21.07
C ILE A 207 41.06 29.08 -22.43
N LEU A 208 40.71 28.36 -23.50
CA LEU A 208 41.16 28.67 -24.87
C LEU A 208 40.72 30.07 -25.33
N GLY A 209 39.49 30.47 -25.01
CA GLY A 209 38.97 31.81 -25.29
C GLY A 209 39.75 32.91 -24.58
N LEU A 210 40.10 32.72 -23.31
CA LEU A 210 40.93 33.68 -22.56
C LEU A 210 42.36 33.76 -23.13
N ILE A 211 42.90 32.65 -23.62
CA ILE A 211 44.21 32.63 -24.30
C ILE A 211 44.16 33.40 -25.62
N ILE A 212 43.05 33.33 -26.37
CA ILE A 212 42.83 34.20 -27.54
C ILE A 212 42.91 35.68 -27.13
N GLU A 213 42.27 36.10 -26.04
CA GLU A 213 42.38 37.50 -25.56
C GLU A 213 43.83 37.88 -25.21
N LYS A 214 44.55 37.03 -24.46
CA LYS A 214 45.92 37.33 -24.03
C LYS A 214 46.93 37.35 -25.19
N CYS A 215 46.70 36.56 -26.24
CA CYS A 215 47.58 36.53 -27.42
C CYS A 215 47.29 37.64 -28.43
N THR A 216 46.06 38.16 -28.48
CA THR A 216 45.62 39.13 -29.50
C THR A 216 45.48 40.56 -28.99
N GLY A 217 45.32 40.76 -27.67
CA GLY A 217 45.01 42.05 -27.07
C GLY A 217 43.59 42.56 -27.35
N GLN A 218 42.74 41.76 -28.00
CA GLN A 218 41.34 42.05 -28.27
C GLN A 218 40.44 41.30 -27.28
N SER A 219 39.17 41.71 -27.16
CA SER A 219 38.18 40.87 -26.47
C SER A 219 37.90 39.61 -27.30
N PHE A 220 37.50 38.53 -26.63
CA PHE A 220 37.12 37.29 -27.30
C PHE A 220 36.01 37.54 -28.33
N GLU A 221 34.99 38.32 -27.96
CA GLU A 221 33.86 38.60 -28.83
C GLU A 221 34.20 39.54 -30.01
N ASP A 222 35.26 40.33 -29.93
CA ASP A 222 35.72 41.17 -31.05
C ASP A 222 36.66 40.38 -31.98
N TYR A 223 37.56 39.55 -31.45
CA TYR A 223 38.44 38.72 -32.27
C TYR A 223 37.62 37.76 -33.13
N LEU A 224 36.77 36.92 -32.54
CA LEU A 224 36.01 35.92 -33.33
C LEU A 224 35.01 36.58 -34.29
N GLN A 225 34.42 37.74 -33.95
CA GLN A 225 33.54 38.44 -34.86
C GLN A 225 34.28 38.91 -36.13
N ASN A 226 35.42 39.59 -35.95
CA ASN A 226 36.15 40.23 -37.05
C ASN A 226 37.06 39.25 -37.82
N GLU A 227 37.74 38.35 -37.10
CA GLU A 227 38.76 37.46 -37.66
C GLU A 227 38.19 36.11 -38.13
N VAL A 228 37.05 35.67 -37.60
CA VAL A 228 36.42 34.38 -37.97
C VAL A 228 35.06 34.59 -38.65
N MET A 229 34.03 35.12 -37.96
CA MET A 229 32.65 35.16 -38.47
C MET A 229 32.53 35.93 -39.78
N LEU A 230 33.01 37.19 -39.82
CA LEU A 230 32.93 38.02 -41.02
C LEU A 230 33.79 37.45 -42.18
N LYS A 231 34.89 36.75 -41.89
CA LYS A 231 35.76 36.13 -42.92
C LYS A 231 35.20 34.81 -43.48
N LEU A 232 34.36 34.11 -42.72
CA LEU A 232 33.54 32.99 -43.21
C LEU A 232 32.32 33.47 -44.02
N GLY A 233 31.94 34.75 -43.88
CA GLY A 233 30.75 35.36 -44.48
C GLY A 233 29.49 35.26 -43.60
N MET A 234 29.66 34.97 -42.31
CA MET A 234 28.59 34.80 -41.32
C MET A 234 28.26 36.16 -40.67
N ASN A 235 27.53 36.98 -41.43
CA ASN A 235 27.25 38.39 -41.13
C ASN A 235 26.08 38.60 -40.15
N GLN A 236 25.35 37.55 -39.79
CA GLN A 236 24.24 37.56 -38.82
C GLN A 236 24.49 36.62 -37.64
N THR A 237 25.77 36.28 -37.41
CA THR A 237 26.24 35.50 -36.26
C THR A 237 26.91 36.45 -35.27
N TYR A 238 26.41 36.46 -34.04
CA TYR A 238 26.74 37.43 -33.01
C TYR A 238 27.33 36.75 -31.78
N LEU A 239 28.29 37.41 -31.12
CA LEU A 239 28.89 36.93 -29.89
C LEU A 239 28.37 37.75 -28.69
N GLY A 240 27.52 37.11 -27.89
CA GLY A 240 26.78 37.74 -26.78
C GLY A 240 25.50 38.48 -27.21
N ARG A 241 24.44 38.39 -26.37
CA ARG A 241 23.10 38.94 -26.66
C ARG A 241 23.15 40.45 -26.96
N ASN A 242 24.02 41.20 -26.27
CA ASN A 242 24.13 42.65 -26.37
C ASN A 242 24.64 43.17 -27.74
N LYS A 243 25.24 42.31 -28.58
CA LYS A 243 25.61 42.63 -29.98
C LYS A 243 24.54 42.19 -30.99
N SER A 244 23.56 41.38 -30.57
CA SER A 244 22.50 40.88 -31.44
C SER A 244 21.31 41.83 -31.53
N ASP A 245 20.59 41.80 -32.65
CA ASP A 245 19.32 42.50 -32.80
C ASP A 245 18.25 41.83 -31.92
N SER A 246 17.97 42.44 -30.76
CA SER A 246 17.07 41.88 -29.74
C SER A 246 15.62 41.71 -30.23
N GLY A 247 15.23 42.32 -31.36
CA GLY A 247 13.93 42.08 -31.99
C GLY A 247 13.85 40.79 -32.81
N ARG A 248 14.98 40.11 -33.05
CA ARG A 248 15.09 38.90 -33.89
C ARG A 248 15.51 37.63 -33.16
N ILE A 249 15.92 37.71 -31.90
CA ILE A 249 16.17 36.51 -31.07
C ILE A 249 14.84 35.85 -30.70
N ALA A 250 14.77 34.52 -30.79
CA ALA A 250 13.61 33.77 -30.32
C ALA A 250 13.49 33.89 -28.78
N GLU A 251 12.27 33.91 -28.25
CA GLU A 251 12.07 33.78 -26.80
C GLU A 251 12.49 32.37 -26.38
N GLY A 252 13.36 32.27 -25.37
CA GLY A 252 13.81 30.98 -24.84
C GLY A 252 12.78 30.35 -23.90
N TYR A 253 12.59 29.04 -23.97
CA TYR A 253 11.60 28.30 -23.19
C TYR A 253 12.20 27.19 -22.33
N LYS A 254 11.56 26.94 -21.19
CA LYS A 254 11.91 25.88 -20.22
C LYS A 254 10.65 25.11 -19.80
N LEU A 255 10.82 23.84 -19.44
CA LEU A 255 9.69 23.01 -19.00
C LEU A 255 9.18 23.39 -17.60
N LYS A 256 7.85 23.38 -17.46
CA LYS A 256 7.11 23.67 -16.23
C LYS A 256 5.75 22.96 -16.26
N PHE A 257 5.67 21.79 -15.64
CA PHE A 257 4.47 20.95 -15.53
C PHE A 257 3.90 20.53 -16.90
N LEU A 258 4.67 19.71 -17.62
CA LEU A 258 4.39 19.10 -18.93
C LEU A 258 4.22 20.08 -20.10
N ARG A 259 4.60 21.34 -19.89
CA ARG A 259 4.44 22.46 -20.85
C ARG A 259 5.71 23.30 -20.88
N ALA A 260 6.09 23.76 -22.08
CA ALA A 260 7.08 24.82 -22.25
C ALA A 260 6.51 26.18 -21.83
N ALA A 261 7.23 26.90 -20.98
CA ALA A 261 6.94 28.25 -20.52
C ALA A 261 8.14 29.17 -20.78
N ALA A 262 7.90 30.45 -21.09
CA ALA A 262 8.96 31.42 -21.38
C ALA A 262 9.90 31.53 -20.18
N TYR A 263 11.21 31.56 -20.44
CA TYR A 263 12.25 31.60 -19.41
C TYR A 263 13.49 32.33 -19.90
N GLN A 264 13.73 33.49 -19.30
CA GLN A 264 14.95 34.26 -19.46
C GLN A 264 16.05 33.65 -18.59
N ALA A 265 16.95 32.89 -19.22
CA ALA A 265 18.14 32.36 -18.57
C ALA A 265 19.14 33.49 -18.23
N PRO A 266 19.88 33.39 -17.10
CA PRO A 266 20.93 34.33 -16.74
C PRO A 266 22.02 34.44 -17.82
N GLU A 267 22.72 35.58 -17.85
CA GLU A 267 23.85 35.78 -18.75
C GLU A 267 25.13 35.18 -18.14
N TYR A 268 25.78 34.31 -18.91
CA TYR A 268 27.06 33.68 -18.57
C TYR A 268 28.10 34.11 -19.61
N ARG A 269 28.43 35.41 -19.66
CA ARG A 269 29.28 35.96 -20.73
C ARG A 269 30.66 35.30 -20.78
N GLY A 270 31.20 34.93 -19.62
CA GLY A 270 32.46 34.18 -19.53
C GLY A 270 32.43 32.75 -20.07
N ASN A 271 31.27 32.26 -20.54
CA ASN A 271 31.05 30.98 -21.23
C ASN A 271 30.72 31.21 -22.73
N THR A 272 30.90 32.43 -23.26
CA THR A 272 30.72 32.70 -24.70
C THR A 272 31.60 31.83 -25.60
N PRO A 273 32.89 31.58 -25.28
CA PRO A 273 33.73 30.69 -26.07
C PRO A 273 33.21 29.25 -26.17
N ALA A 274 32.58 28.75 -25.10
CA ALA A 274 32.10 27.39 -25.05
C ALA A 274 30.60 27.22 -25.30
N GLY A 275 29.77 28.28 -25.34
CA GLY A 275 28.31 28.14 -25.36
C GLY A 275 27.40 29.29 -25.87
N TYR A 276 27.83 30.56 -25.97
CA TYR A 276 26.89 31.69 -26.19
C TYR A 276 27.09 32.46 -27.52
N ILE A 277 27.46 31.76 -28.59
CA ILE A 277 27.34 32.29 -29.96
C ILE A 277 25.88 32.20 -30.40
N ILE A 278 25.40 33.23 -31.09
CA ILE A 278 24.01 33.39 -31.54
C ILE A 278 24.00 33.44 -33.07
N SER A 279 23.16 32.66 -33.76
CA SER A 279 23.09 32.61 -35.23
C SER A 279 21.66 32.33 -35.74
N ASN A 280 21.44 32.51 -37.04
CA ASN A 280 20.20 32.22 -37.75
C ASN A 280 20.39 31.13 -38.85
N ALA A 281 19.35 30.83 -39.61
CA ALA A 281 19.36 29.77 -40.62
C ALA A 281 20.23 30.07 -41.84
N SER A 282 20.38 31.35 -42.21
CA SER A 282 21.15 31.76 -43.40
C SER A 282 22.65 31.66 -43.16
N ASP A 283 23.12 32.07 -41.98
CA ASP A 283 24.51 31.89 -41.57
C ASP A 283 24.83 30.41 -41.27
N THR A 284 23.87 29.68 -40.71
CA THR A 284 23.96 28.22 -40.50
C THR A 284 24.08 27.45 -41.82
N GLU A 285 23.35 27.87 -42.86
CA GLU A 285 23.50 27.34 -44.23
C GLU A 285 24.90 27.58 -44.78
N ARG A 286 25.43 28.80 -44.64
CA ARG A 286 26.80 29.13 -45.03
C ARG A 286 27.82 28.27 -44.28
N TRP A 287 27.63 28.04 -42.97
CA TRP A 287 28.50 27.16 -42.17
C TRP A 287 28.47 25.71 -42.65
N LEU A 288 27.29 25.13 -42.93
CA LEU A 288 27.19 23.76 -43.46
C LEU A 288 27.88 23.62 -44.84
N GLN A 289 27.75 24.60 -45.74
CA GLN A 289 28.45 24.63 -47.02
C GLN A 289 29.98 24.70 -46.86
N ILE A 290 30.46 25.42 -45.84
CA ILE A 290 31.87 25.51 -45.46
C ILE A 290 32.39 24.15 -44.95
N GLN A 291 31.67 23.54 -44.00
CA GLN A 291 32.05 22.25 -43.42
C GLN A 291 32.01 21.09 -44.43
N LEU A 292 31.18 21.19 -45.48
CA LEU A 292 31.15 20.26 -46.63
C LEU A 292 32.22 20.53 -47.71
N GLY A 293 33.06 21.57 -47.54
CA GLY A 293 34.06 21.95 -48.53
C GLY A 293 33.47 22.40 -49.87
N LYS A 294 32.24 22.95 -49.88
CA LYS A 294 31.54 23.44 -51.08
C LYS A 294 31.51 24.98 -51.18
N ALA A 295 31.77 25.66 -50.08
CA ALA A 295 31.92 27.10 -50.04
C ALA A 295 33.26 27.57 -50.62
N GLU A 296 33.25 28.61 -51.45
CA GLU A 296 34.46 29.39 -51.75
C GLU A 296 34.97 30.08 -50.47
N LEU A 297 36.27 29.91 -50.20
CA LEU A 297 37.01 30.45 -49.05
C LEU A 297 38.47 30.72 -49.46
N PRO A 298 39.19 31.63 -48.74
CA PRO A 298 40.64 31.72 -48.82
C PRO A 298 41.32 30.39 -48.45
N SER A 299 42.45 30.07 -49.10
CA SER A 299 43.13 28.77 -48.96
C SER A 299 43.65 28.47 -47.55
N SER A 300 44.07 29.49 -46.79
CA SER A 300 44.38 29.37 -45.36
C SER A 300 43.15 28.96 -44.55
N LEU A 301 42.05 29.71 -44.67
CA LEU A 301 40.81 29.44 -43.94
C LEU A 301 40.22 28.07 -44.30
N ALA A 302 40.29 27.64 -45.56
CA ALA A 302 39.90 26.28 -45.97
C ALA A 302 40.75 25.20 -45.29
N LYS A 303 42.07 25.40 -45.17
CA LYS A 303 42.98 24.49 -44.45
C LYS A 303 42.67 24.45 -42.95
N LEU A 304 42.30 25.57 -42.32
CA LEU A 304 41.87 25.60 -40.91
C LEU A 304 40.57 24.80 -40.69
N ILE A 305 39.62 24.85 -41.64
CA ILE A 305 38.41 24.03 -41.58
C ILE A 305 38.76 22.54 -41.65
N SER A 306 39.62 22.11 -42.59
CA SER A 306 40.08 20.71 -42.65
C SER A 306 40.80 20.26 -41.39
N ALA A 307 41.70 21.09 -40.84
CA ALA A 307 42.37 20.81 -39.58
C ALA A 307 41.40 20.67 -38.40
N SER A 308 40.26 21.39 -38.42
CA SER A 308 39.24 21.27 -37.37
C SER A 308 38.53 19.90 -37.34
N HIS A 309 38.63 19.12 -38.42
CA HIS A 309 38.07 17.77 -38.53
C HIS A 309 39.01 16.68 -38.04
N GLU A 310 40.30 16.98 -37.82
CA GLU A 310 41.29 16.02 -37.36
C GLU A 310 41.06 15.69 -35.87
N PRO A 311 40.70 14.45 -35.51
CA PRO A 311 40.37 14.10 -34.14
C PRO A 311 41.56 13.53 -33.37
N ASP A 312 41.51 13.66 -32.04
CA ASP A 312 42.46 13.01 -31.15
C ASP A 312 42.41 11.48 -31.30
N ARG A 313 43.59 10.89 -31.53
CA ARG A 313 43.83 9.44 -31.60
C ARG A 313 44.82 8.95 -30.52
N SER A 314 45.26 9.83 -29.62
CA SER A 314 46.12 9.48 -28.48
C SER A 314 45.35 8.73 -27.39
N VAL A 315 44.06 9.03 -27.24
CA VAL A 315 43.12 8.38 -26.30
C VAL A 315 42.15 7.44 -27.00
N MET A 316 41.56 6.50 -26.26
CA MET A 316 40.50 5.63 -26.78
C MET A 316 39.23 6.45 -27.11
N PRO A 317 38.49 6.11 -28.19
CA PRO A 317 37.22 6.77 -28.52
C PRO A 317 36.14 6.50 -27.47
N GLY A 318 35.10 7.35 -27.47
CA GLY A 318 33.94 7.17 -26.61
C GLY A 318 33.13 5.89 -26.90
N PRO A 319 32.19 5.50 -26.02
CA PRO A 319 31.41 4.26 -26.17
C PRO A 319 30.57 4.16 -27.46
N ASN A 320 30.28 5.30 -28.09
CA ASN A 320 29.61 5.44 -29.39
C ASN A 320 30.56 5.24 -30.60
N GLY A 321 31.88 5.16 -30.39
CA GLY A 321 32.88 5.07 -31.45
C GLY A 321 33.30 6.41 -32.06
N SER A 322 33.06 7.55 -31.40
CA SER A 322 33.61 8.85 -31.83
C SER A 322 34.86 9.24 -31.03
N SER A 323 35.83 9.87 -31.71
CA SER A 323 36.87 10.69 -31.06
C SER A 323 36.46 12.16 -31.12
N TYR A 324 36.99 13.02 -30.24
CA TYR A 324 36.75 14.47 -30.33
C TYR A 324 37.85 15.16 -31.17
N ALA A 325 37.46 16.14 -31.98
CA ALA A 325 38.32 17.01 -32.78
C ALA A 325 38.16 18.47 -32.30
N ALA A 326 38.52 19.45 -33.13
CA ALA A 326 38.44 20.86 -32.76
C ALA A 326 36.98 21.38 -32.81
N GLY A 327 36.15 20.94 -31.87
CA GLY A 327 34.74 21.31 -31.72
C GLY A 327 33.73 20.31 -32.31
N TRP A 328 34.16 19.11 -32.67
CA TRP A 328 33.33 18.08 -33.33
C TRP A 328 33.55 16.69 -32.73
N ASN A 329 32.49 15.87 -32.67
CA ASN A 329 32.61 14.42 -32.48
C ASN A 329 32.79 13.78 -33.87
N VAL A 330 33.88 13.03 -34.06
CA VAL A 330 34.26 12.41 -35.33
C VAL A 330 34.07 10.90 -35.23
N PHE A 331 33.02 10.40 -35.88
CA PHE A 331 32.61 9.00 -35.81
C PHE A 331 33.47 8.11 -36.71
N GLN A 332 33.99 7.02 -36.16
CA GLN A 332 34.93 6.13 -36.87
C GLN A 332 34.24 5.13 -37.82
N LYS A 333 32.91 5.18 -37.95
CA LYS A 333 32.10 4.27 -38.79
C LYS A 333 31.21 5.07 -39.75
N GLY A 334 30.79 4.41 -40.83
CA GLY A 334 29.72 4.91 -41.70
C GLY A 334 30.01 6.27 -42.36
N GLY A 335 31.16 6.42 -43.01
CA GLY A 335 31.47 7.58 -43.86
C GLY A 335 32.23 8.73 -43.19
N GLY A 336 32.45 8.69 -41.88
CA GLY A 336 33.20 9.74 -41.15
C GLY A 336 32.34 10.94 -40.80
N GLU A 337 31.23 10.71 -40.08
CA GLU A 337 30.34 11.78 -39.63
C GLU A 337 31.00 12.69 -38.59
N LEU A 338 30.79 13.99 -38.76
CA LEU A 338 31.16 15.06 -37.84
C LEU A 338 29.88 15.58 -37.21
N SER A 339 29.69 15.47 -35.90
CA SER A 339 28.50 16.03 -35.26
C SER A 339 28.73 16.62 -33.87
N HIS A 340 27.89 17.57 -33.48
CA HIS A 340 27.93 18.17 -32.16
C HIS A 340 26.54 18.65 -31.72
N ALA A 341 26.15 18.30 -30.49
CA ALA A 341 24.95 18.79 -29.82
C ALA A 341 25.27 20.01 -28.95
N GLY A 342 24.36 20.97 -28.88
CA GLY A 342 24.49 22.18 -28.08
C GLY A 342 23.29 22.36 -27.17
N SER A 343 23.54 22.66 -25.89
CA SER A 343 22.49 23.00 -24.92
C SER A 343 22.92 24.21 -24.11
N ASN A 344 21.99 25.15 -23.94
CA ASN A 344 21.99 26.22 -22.92
C ASN A 344 20.73 26.05 -22.06
N PRO A 345 20.49 26.82 -20.98
CA PRO A 345 19.35 26.58 -20.09
C PRO A 345 17.95 26.69 -20.74
N ASN A 346 17.84 27.40 -21.87
CA ASN A 346 16.58 27.70 -22.58
C ASN A 346 16.67 27.57 -24.12
N TYR A 347 17.78 27.04 -24.66
CA TYR A 347 17.98 26.75 -26.08
C TYR A 347 18.70 25.43 -26.27
N SER A 348 18.60 24.85 -27.46
CA SER A 348 19.51 23.79 -27.93
C SER A 348 19.77 23.90 -29.43
N SER A 349 20.87 23.31 -29.88
CA SER A 349 21.14 23.10 -31.31
C SER A 349 21.75 21.72 -31.56
N PHE A 350 21.76 21.30 -32.81
CA PHE A 350 22.52 20.14 -33.26
C PHE A 350 23.02 20.38 -34.69
N PHE A 351 24.24 19.94 -34.97
CA PHE A 351 24.85 19.94 -36.29
C PHE A 351 25.38 18.55 -36.60
N SER A 352 25.10 18.03 -37.80
CA SER A 352 25.76 16.86 -38.38
C SER A 352 26.22 17.19 -39.81
N ILE A 353 27.46 16.82 -40.12
CA ILE A 353 28.08 16.95 -41.44
C ILE A 353 28.65 15.59 -41.84
N ARG A 354 28.34 15.14 -43.05
CA ARG A 354 28.78 13.88 -43.62
C ARG A 354 29.47 14.15 -44.97
N PRO A 355 30.79 14.46 -44.96
CA PRO A 355 31.50 14.91 -46.15
C PRO A 355 31.51 13.90 -47.31
N SER A 356 31.49 12.61 -46.99
CA SER A 356 31.38 11.49 -47.94
C SER A 356 30.06 11.48 -48.71
N ASP A 357 28.97 11.87 -48.06
CA ASP A 357 27.61 11.78 -48.59
C ASP A 357 27.10 13.12 -49.15
N GLY A 358 27.91 14.19 -49.03
CA GLY A 358 27.56 15.54 -49.45
C GLY A 358 26.45 16.21 -48.60
N VAL A 359 26.10 15.63 -47.44
CA VAL A 359 24.96 16.03 -46.60
C VAL A 359 25.42 16.80 -45.36
N GLY A 360 24.77 17.93 -45.07
CA GLY A 360 24.89 18.68 -43.83
C GLY A 360 23.52 19.08 -43.29
N VAL A 361 23.30 18.85 -42.01
CA VAL A 361 22.05 19.12 -41.29
C VAL A 361 22.34 19.97 -40.06
N ALA A 362 21.52 21.00 -39.83
CA ALA A 362 21.54 21.78 -38.61
C ALA A 362 20.12 22.07 -38.11
N VAL A 363 19.95 22.01 -36.78
CA VAL A 363 18.69 22.26 -36.08
C VAL A 363 18.98 23.24 -34.94
N LEU A 364 18.24 24.35 -34.89
CA LEU A 364 18.31 25.35 -33.80
C LEU A 364 16.94 25.39 -33.10
N ALA A 365 16.89 25.39 -31.77
CA ALA A 365 15.65 25.26 -31.00
C ALA A 365 15.58 26.24 -29.81
N ASN A 366 14.41 26.85 -29.59
CA ASN A 366 14.17 27.76 -28.46
C ASN A 366 13.72 27.06 -27.17
N LEU A 367 14.18 25.83 -26.96
CA LEU A 367 14.05 25.08 -25.72
C LEU A 367 15.22 24.09 -25.63
N ASN A 368 15.71 23.80 -24.43
CA ASN A 368 16.73 22.77 -24.21
C ASN A 368 16.09 21.38 -24.17
N SER A 369 16.35 20.53 -25.18
CA SER A 369 15.82 19.16 -25.23
C SER A 369 16.65 18.26 -26.16
N SER A 370 16.78 16.99 -25.77
CA SER A 370 17.41 15.94 -26.59
C SER A 370 16.66 15.66 -27.90
N TYR A 371 15.39 16.09 -28.00
CA TYR A 371 14.63 16.02 -29.25
C TYR A 371 15.25 16.86 -30.38
N THR A 372 16.04 17.90 -30.07
CA THR A 372 16.73 18.73 -31.08
C THR A 372 17.81 17.94 -31.82
N GLU A 373 18.58 17.13 -31.09
CA GLU A 373 19.57 16.20 -31.64
C GLU A 373 18.89 15.07 -32.41
N LEU A 374 17.85 14.45 -31.83
CA LEU A 374 17.10 13.39 -32.52
C LEU A 374 16.47 13.88 -33.85
N ILE A 375 15.99 15.13 -33.92
CA ILE A 375 15.51 15.71 -35.18
C ILE A 375 16.63 15.75 -36.23
N GLY A 376 17.83 16.21 -35.87
CA GLY A 376 18.95 16.30 -36.81
C GLY A 376 19.47 14.94 -37.26
N GLN A 377 19.55 13.97 -36.34
CA GLN A 377 19.93 12.59 -36.64
C GLN A 377 18.89 11.92 -37.55
N GLY A 378 17.60 11.97 -37.21
CA GLY A 378 16.53 11.39 -38.03
C GLY A 378 16.40 12.00 -39.43
N ILE A 379 16.62 13.31 -39.58
CA ILE A 379 16.72 13.94 -40.92
C ILE A 379 17.90 13.34 -41.70
N THR A 380 19.04 13.14 -41.04
CA THR A 380 20.25 12.59 -41.64
C THR A 380 20.05 11.12 -42.07
N GLU A 381 19.29 10.34 -41.31
CA GLU A 381 18.89 8.95 -41.60
C GLU A 381 17.92 8.87 -42.80
N ILE A 382 16.85 9.68 -42.83
CA ILE A 382 15.90 9.75 -43.97
C ILE A 382 16.63 10.07 -45.29
N LEU A 383 17.60 10.99 -45.25
CA LEU A 383 18.38 11.40 -46.44
C LEU A 383 19.34 10.34 -46.98
N GLN A 384 19.56 9.27 -46.21
CA GLN A 384 20.30 8.05 -46.59
C GLN A 384 19.36 6.90 -47.00
N GLY A 385 18.05 7.03 -46.78
CA GLY A 385 17.07 5.97 -47.02
C GLY A 385 16.94 4.96 -45.88
N TYR A 386 17.36 5.33 -44.66
CA TYR A 386 17.05 4.58 -43.44
C TYR A 386 15.76 5.14 -42.80
N GLU A 387 14.99 4.28 -42.13
CA GLU A 387 13.90 4.79 -41.28
C GLU A 387 14.50 5.62 -40.13
N PRO A 388 13.97 6.82 -39.83
CA PRO A 388 14.51 7.67 -38.80
C PRO A 388 14.33 7.04 -37.42
N SER A 389 15.36 7.12 -36.58
CA SER A 389 15.28 6.72 -35.18
C SER A 389 14.14 7.45 -34.48
N ASN A 390 13.32 6.70 -33.74
CA ASN A 390 12.26 7.23 -32.91
C ASN A 390 12.56 7.03 -31.41
N ALA A 391 13.78 6.59 -31.07
CA ALA A 391 14.22 6.24 -29.73
C ALA A 391 15.11 7.35 -29.14
N ILE A 392 14.71 7.88 -27.99
CA ILE A 392 15.56 8.81 -27.22
C ILE A 392 16.23 8.05 -26.08
N THR A 393 17.52 8.28 -25.92
CA THR A 393 18.31 8.02 -24.71
C THR A 393 17.89 8.91 -23.52
N GLY A 394 16.59 8.91 -23.19
CA GLY A 394 15.97 9.60 -22.05
C GLY A 394 16.28 11.10 -21.91
N ASP A 395 15.45 11.98 -22.51
CA ASP A 395 15.50 13.42 -22.23
C ASP A 395 15.35 13.66 -20.71
N THR A 396 16.46 14.05 -20.07
CA THR A 396 16.58 14.09 -18.61
C THR A 396 15.68 15.17 -18.01
N TYR A 397 15.55 16.32 -18.68
CA TYR A 397 14.73 17.43 -18.19
C TYR A 397 13.24 17.15 -18.38
N LYS A 398 12.83 16.56 -19.51
CA LYS A 398 11.44 16.10 -19.71
C LYS A 398 11.06 15.00 -18.71
N SER A 399 11.97 14.07 -18.43
CA SER A 399 11.78 13.02 -17.42
C SER A 399 11.63 13.63 -16.01
N ALA A 400 12.52 14.56 -15.64
CA ALA A 400 12.46 15.26 -14.35
C ALA A 400 11.17 16.08 -14.17
N ASP A 401 10.71 16.80 -15.20
CA ASP A 401 9.43 17.54 -15.18
C ASP A 401 8.22 16.59 -15.01
N THR A 402 8.27 15.43 -15.67
CA THR A 402 7.22 14.40 -15.60
C THR A 402 7.15 13.74 -14.22
N ILE A 403 8.29 13.33 -13.66
CA ILE A 403 8.40 12.81 -12.28
C ILE A 403 7.91 13.85 -11.28
N SER A 404 8.31 15.12 -11.45
CA SER A 404 7.91 16.22 -10.57
C SER A 404 6.41 16.50 -10.61
N PHE A 405 5.78 16.40 -11.78
CA PHE A 405 4.32 16.49 -11.93
C PHE A 405 3.61 15.32 -11.24
N VAL A 406 4.10 14.09 -11.38
CA VAL A 406 3.54 12.90 -10.69
C VAL A 406 3.67 13.04 -9.16
N ILE A 407 4.82 13.50 -8.66
CA ILE A 407 5.01 13.81 -7.24
C ILE A 407 3.98 14.85 -6.79
N PHE A 408 3.75 15.91 -7.57
CA PHE A 408 2.76 16.95 -7.24
C PHE A 408 1.33 16.38 -7.15
N CYS A 409 0.94 15.54 -8.11
CA CYS A 409 -0.37 14.87 -8.13
C CYS A 409 -0.62 13.93 -6.95
N VAL A 410 0.43 13.33 -6.35
CA VAL A 410 0.31 12.45 -5.17
C VAL A 410 0.45 13.24 -3.86
N ALA A 411 1.42 14.16 -3.80
CA ALA A 411 1.79 14.86 -2.57
C ALA A 411 0.83 16.00 -2.20
N VAL A 412 0.15 16.66 -3.16
CA VAL A 412 -0.88 17.67 -2.81
C VAL A 412 -2.09 17.02 -2.10
N PRO A 413 -2.75 15.97 -2.63
CA PRO A 413 -3.81 15.27 -1.90
C PRO A 413 -3.35 14.70 -0.56
N ALA A 414 -2.13 14.14 -0.49
CA ALA A 414 -1.56 13.64 0.76
C ALA A 414 -1.38 14.75 1.79
N SER A 415 -0.76 15.88 1.44
CA SER A 415 -0.59 17.05 2.31
C SER A 415 -1.93 17.60 2.80
N LEU A 416 -2.92 17.76 1.92
CA LEU A 416 -4.25 18.26 2.29
C LEU A 416 -4.96 17.31 3.26
N ALA A 417 -4.88 16.01 3.04
CA ALA A 417 -5.46 15.02 3.94
C ALA A 417 -4.73 14.99 5.30
N ILE A 418 -3.39 14.93 5.32
CA ILE A 418 -2.61 14.99 6.56
C ILE A 418 -2.93 16.26 7.35
N MET A 419 -3.01 17.42 6.67
CA MET A 419 -3.37 18.69 7.30
C MET A 419 -4.80 18.67 7.88
N PHE A 420 -5.78 18.08 7.18
CA PHE A 420 -7.13 17.90 7.71
C PHE A 420 -7.13 17.04 8.99
N PHE A 421 -6.44 15.89 9.00
CA PHE A 421 -6.37 15.04 10.18
C PHE A 421 -5.57 15.67 11.33
N LEU A 422 -4.50 16.41 11.03
CA LEU A 422 -3.76 17.24 12.00
C LEU A 422 -4.65 18.29 12.66
N ILE A 423 -5.45 19.03 11.88
CA ILE A 423 -6.42 20.02 12.37
C ILE A 423 -7.48 19.32 13.24
N MET A 424 -8.02 18.18 12.80
CA MET A 424 -9.02 17.43 13.57
C MET A 424 -8.46 16.91 14.91
N SER A 425 -7.21 16.42 14.93
CA SER A 425 -6.53 16.04 16.17
C SER A 425 -6.31 17.23 17.10
N LEU A 426 -5.88 18.39 16.58
CA LEU A 426 -5.70 19.62 17.38
C LEU A 426 -7.03 20.11 17.97
N ILE A 427 -8.11 20.14 17.19
CA ILE A 427 -9.46 20.49 17.67
C ILE A 427 -9.92 19.50 18.75
N GLN A 428 -9.65 18.20 18.58
CA GLN A 428 -10.01 17.20 19.58
C GLN A 428 -9.23 17.36 20.89
N ILE A 429 -7.90 17.57 20.83
CA ILE A 429 -7.06 17.80 22.01
C ILE A 429 -7.49 19.08 22.73
N HIS A 430 -7.79 20.17 22.00
CA HIS A 430 -8.31 21.40 22.58
C HIS A 430 -9.66 21.19 23.30
N ARG A 431 -10.56 20.35 22.76
CA ARG A 431 -11.85 20.01 23.38
C ARG A 431 -11.77 19.02 24.55
N GLN A 432 -10.74 18.18 24.60
CA GLN A 432 -10.59 17.11 25.62
C GLN A 432 -9.55 17.44 26.71
N GLY A 433 -8.83 18.55 26.54
CA GLY A 433 -7.72 18.96 27.39
C GLY A 433 -6.39 18.29 26.99
N TRP A 434 -5.28 18.99 27.22
CA TRP A 434 -3.93 18.56 26.82
C TRP A 434 -3.37 17.45 27.74
N ARG A 435 -3.97 16.25 27.68
CA ARG A 435 -3.51 15.06 28.41
C ARG A 435 -2.43 14.34 27.60
N ALA A 436 -1.20 14.33 28.12
CA ALA A 436 -0.05 13.67 27.51
C ALA A 436 0.07 12.19 27.98
N LYS A 437 0.47 11.31 27.06
CA LYS A 437 0.71 9.89 27.28
C LYS A 437 2.15 9.66 27.78
N GLY A 438 2.27 9.29 29.05
CA GLY A 438 3.54 8.90 29.67
C GLY A 438 4.43 10.07 30.12
N ASN A 439 5.61 9.73 30.66
CA ASN A 439 6.47 10.68 31.34
C ASN A 439 7.17 11.64 30.35
N PHE A 440 7.46 12.86 30.79
CA PHE A 440 8.09 13.94 30.00
C PHE A 440 9.29 13.47 29.16
N ILE A 441 10.17 12.65 29.73
CA ILE A 441 11.37 12.10 29.06
C ILE A 441 11.00 11.32 27.79
N GLN A 442 9.93 10.52 27.81
CA GLN A 442 9.48 9.75 26.64
C GLN A 442 8.95 10.66 25.53
N SER A 443 8.23 11.74 25.90
CA SER A 443 7.77 12.76 24.96
C SER A 443 8.92 13.56 24.36
N PHE A 444 9.92 13.93 25.18
CA PHE A 444 11.14 14.60 24.71
C PHE A 444 11.92 13.73 23.70
N LEU A 445 12.10 12.44 24.00
CA LEU A 445 12.77 11.49 23.07
C LEU A 445 12.01 11.33 21.75
N LYS A 446 10.66 11.33 21.77
CA LYS A 446 9.84 11.35 20.54
C LYS A 446 10.06 12.62 19.72
N VAL A 447 10.12 13.79 20.35
CA VAL A 447 10.40 15.08 19.69
C VAL A 447 11.80 15.08 19.07
N LEU A 448 12.81 14.63 19.82
CA LEU A 448 14.19 14.54 19.35
C LEU A 448 14.32 13.60 18.13
N PHE A 449 13.70 12.42 18.19
CA PHE A 449 13.67 11.48 17.06
C PHE A 449 12.95 12.07 15.84
N ALA A 450 11.80 12.72 16.03
CA ALA A 450 11.07 13.40 14.95
C ALA A 450 11.92 14.50 14.27
N LEU A 451 12.68 15.26 15.06
CA LEU A 451 13.59 16.30 14.55
C LEU A 451 14.79 15.70 13.81
N ILE A 452 15.37 14.59 14.30
CA ILE A 452 16.44 13.85 13.60
C ILE A 452 15.94 13.33 12.25
N VAL A 453 14.73 12.76 12.18
CA VAL A 453 14.12 12.29 10.92
C VAL A 453 13.91 13.46 9.94
N LEU A 454 13.40 14.59 10.41
CA LEU A 454 13.21 15.80 9.59
C LEU A 454 14.54 16.34 9.04
N LEU A 455 15.58 16.45 9.87
CA LEU A 455 16.91 16.87 9.42
C LEU A 455 17.54 15.87 8.44
N SER A 456 17.36 14.57 8.67
CA SER A 456 17.89 13.52 7.79
C SER A 456 17.24 13.58 6.41
N VAL A 457 15.91 13.75 6.34
CA VAL A 457 15.18 13.93 5.06
C VAL A 457 15.55 15.27 4.42
N GLY A 458 15.66 16.36 5.18
CA GLY A 458 16.06 17.67 4.66
C GLY A 458 17.46 17.67 4.05
N PHE A 459 18.45 17.07 4.73
CA PHE A 459 19.81 16.89 4.20
C PHE A 459 19.83 15.96 2.96
N SER A 460 19.01 14.91 2.97
CA SER A 460 18.89 13.99 1.82
C SER A 460 18.28 14.70 0.60
N LEU A 461 17.30 15.57 0.78
CA LEU A 461 16.77 16.39 -0.32
C LEU A 461 17.78 17.48 -0.74
N TYR A 462 18.53 18.07 0.19
CA TYR A 462 19.61 19.00 -0.13
C TYR A 462 20.71 18.35 -0.99
N LYS A 463 21.06 17.08 -0.75
CA LYS A 463 22.03 16.32 -1.57
C LYS A 463 21.47 15.79 -2.90
N MET A 464 20.17 15.88 -3.15
CA MET A 464 19.53 15.29 -4.34
C MET A 464 20.16 15.70 -5.69
N PRO A 465 20.61 16.95 -5.91
CA PRO A 465 21.32 17.33 -7.14
C PRO A 465 22.57 16.52 -7.44
N ALA A 466 23.32 16.11 -6.41
CA ALA A 466 24.53 15.33 -6.61
C ALA A 466 24.23 13.96 -7.24
N LEU A 467 23.09 13.35 -6.87
CA LEU A 467 22.60 12.11 -7.45
C LEU A 467 21.98 12.34 -8.84
N LEU A 468 21.01 13.25 -8.96
CA LEU A 468 20.20 13.37 -10.20
C LEU A 468 20.84 14.20 -11.32
N PHE A 469 21.89 14.99 -11.03
CA PHE A 469 22.54 15.89 -11.98
C PHE A 469 24.08 15.83 -11.87
N TRP A 470 24.65 14.61 -11.81
CA TRP A 470 26.10 14.35 -11.94
C TRP A 470 27.00 15.21 -11.02
N GLY A 471 26.64 15.32 -9.73
CA GLY A 471 27.41 16.10 -8.74
C GLY A 471 27.11 17.60 -8.70
N LEU A 472 26.28 18.14 -9.61
CA LEU A 472 26.09 19.59 -9.77
C LEU A 472 25.27 20.23 -8.63
N PRO A 473 25.49 21.53 -8.32
CA PRO A 473 24.84 22.22 -7.21
C PRO A 473 23.40 22.66 -7.49
N TRP A 474 22.66 23.00 -6.43
CA TRP A 474 21.29 23.57 -6.53
C TRP A 474 21.20 24.86 -7.36
N SER A 475 22.29 25.66 -7.44
CA SER A 475 22.38 26.83 -8.33
C SER A 475 22.26 26.44 -9.80
N PHE A 476 22.98 25.40 -10.23
CA PHE A 476 22.87 24.84 -11.58
C PHE A 476 21.46 24.28 -11.83
N VAL A 477 20.94 23.47 -10.90
CA VAL A 477 19.59 22.87 -11.01
C VAL A 477 18.50 23.94 -11.15
N ASN A 478 18.59 25.05 -10.40
CA ASN A 478 17.64 26.15 -10.51
C ASN A 478 17.60 26.78 -11.91
N VAL A 479 18.77 26.91 -12.56
CA VAL A 479 18.88 27.51 -13.89
C VAL A 479 18.51 26.51 -14.99
N TRP A 480 19.05 25.30 -14.97
CA TRP A 480 18.89 24.31 -16.04
C TRP A 480 17.67 23.39 -15.89
N ALA A 481 17.43 22.84 -14.70
CA ALA A 481 16.39 21.83 -14.51
C ALA A 481 14.97 22.44 -14.40
N PRO A 482 13.91 21.76 -14.89
CA PRO A 482 12.54 22.25 -14.87
C PRO A 482 12.10 22.82 -13.53
N ASN A 483 11.40 23.96 -13.53
CA ASN A 483 11.04 24.65 -12.29
C ASN A 483 10.11 23.80 -11.38
N SER A 484 9.41 22.82 -11.97
CA SER A 484 8.62 21.80 -11.28
C SER A 484 9.45 20.94 -10.31
N VAL A 485 10.73 20.68 -10.58
CA VAL A 485 11.63 19.89 -9.71
C VAL A 485 11.76 20.54 -8.33
N ILE A 486 11.97 21.85 -8.31
CA ILE A 486 12.11 22.63 -7.06
C ILE A 486 10.79 22.60 -6.27
N TYR A 487 9.65 22.80 -6.95
CA TYR A 487 8.34 22.75 -6.32
C TYR A 487 7.98 21.35 -5.80
N ALA A 488 8.34 20.28 -6.51
CA ALA A 488 8.11 18.91 -6.09
C ALA A 488 8.94 18.52 -4.86
N VAL A 489 10.22 18.91 -4.82
CA VAL A 489 11.11 18.67 -3.65
C VAL A 489 10.64 19.47 -2.43
N ALA A 490 10.30 20.74 -2.61
CA ALA A 490 9.77 21.57 -1.52
C ALA A 490 8.43 21.02 -0.98
N LEU A 491 7.52 20.62 -1.87
CA LEU A 491 6.25 19.99 -1.50
C LEU A 491 6.47 18.67 -0.75
N LEU A 492 7.38 17.80 -1.21
CA LEU A 492 7.67 16.53 -0.56
C LEU A 492 8.22 16.74 0.86
N TYR A 493 9.13 17.71 1.04
CA TYR A 493 9.61 18.09 2.38
C TYR A 493 8.47 18.57 3.30
N VAL A 494 7.55 19.40 2.77
CA VAL A 494 6.36 19.86 3.51
C VAL A 494 5.41 18.68 3.84
N THR A 495 5.17 17.76 2.91
CA THR A 495 4.34 16.56 3.16
C THR A 495 4.92 15.70 4.27
N VAL A 496 6.25 15.46 4.25
CA VAL A 496 6.94 14.71 5.31
C VAL A 496 6.90 15.47 6.64
N GLY A 497 7.10 16.79 6.64
CA GLY A 497 7.00 17.62 7.85
C GLY A 497 5.61 17.58 8.49
N LEU A 498 4.56 17.76 7.70
CA LEU A 498 3.16 17.62 8.15
C LEU A 498 2.90 16.21 8.71
N PHE A 499 3.41 15.17 8.04
CA PHE A 499 3.27 13.78 8.48
C PHE A 499 3.98 13.50 9.81
N VAL A 500 5.21 14.00 9.97
CA VAL A 500 6.01 13.85 11.20
C VAL A 500 5.34 14.61 12.36
N VAL A 501 4.83 15.82 12.14
CA VAL A 501 4.10 16.60 13.16
C VAL A 501 2.79 15.91 13.57
N TYR A 502 1.98 15.43 12.62
CA TYR A 502 0.77 14.65 12.91
C TYR A 502 1.10 13.37 13.70
N SER A 503 2.11 12.62 13.26
CA SER A 503 2.57 11.40 13.93
C SER A 503 3.02 11.67 15.37
N LEU A 504 3.82 12.72 15.58
CA LEU A 504 4.32 13.17 16.89
C LEU A 504 3.16 13.53 17.83
N ILE A 505 2.20 14.34 17.36
CA ILE A 505 1.00 14.71 18.13
C ILE A 505 0.17 13.48 18.49
N SER A 506 -0.07 12.57 17.54
CA SER A 506 -0.80 11.30 17.80
C SER A 506 -0.08 10.34 18.75
N SER A 507 1.24 10.51 18.94
CA SER A 507 2.07 9.70 19.84
C SER A 507 2.21 10.31 21.24
N ILE A 508 2.06 11.64 21.37
CA ILE A 508 2.18 12.36 22.64
C ILE A 508 0.81 12.55 23.31
N PHE A 509 -0.27 12.80 22.58
CA PHE A 509 -1.56 13.18 23.17
C PHE A 509 -2.63 12.10 23.09
N GLU A 510 -3.46 12.03 24.13
CA GLU A 510 -4.47 10.98 24.27
C GLU A 510 -5.81 11.37 23.61
N ALA A 511 -5.83 11.43 22.29
CA ALA A 511 -7.08 11.48 21.54
C ALA A 511 -7.79 10.11 21.57
N LYS A 512 -9.09 10.08 21.92
CA LYS A 512 -9.99 9.02 21.47
C LYS A 512 -10.18 9.13 19.95
N GLU A 513 -9.22 8.69 19.16
CA GLU A 513 -9.31 8.75 17.69
C GLU A 513 -10.58 8.03 17.22
N LYS A 514 -11.48 8.74 16.52
CA LYS A 514 -12.60 8.08 15.82
C LYS A 514 -12.02 7.09 14.81
N ARG A 515 -12.71 5.97 14.59
CA ARG A 515 -12.30 4.85 13.71
C ARG A 515 -11.76 5.28 12.33
N GLN A 516 -12.28 6.39 11.79
CA GLN A 516 -11.83 7.02 10.53
C GLN A 516 -10.41 7.60 10.58
N GLY A 517 -10.01 8.25 11.69
CA GLY A 517 -8.67 8.83 11.87
C GLY A 517 -7.59 7.75 11.99
N LEU A 518 -7.89 6.66 12.72
CA LEU A 518 -7.04 5.47 12.78
C LEU A 518 -6.78 4.89 11.38
N ILE A 519 -7.83 4.70 10.57
CA ILE A 519 -7.71 4.21 9.19
C ILE A 519 -6.82 5.13 8.35
N PHE A 520 -6.99 6.46 8.44
CA PHE A 520 -6.12 7.39 7.71
C PHE A 520 -4.65 7.36 8.19
N SER A 521 -4.41 7.30 9.50
CA SER A 521 -3.06 7.15 10.05
C SER A 521 -2.36 5.92 9.48
N LEU A 522 -3.08 4.80 9.37
CA LEU A 522 -2.55 3.55 8.83
C LEU A 522 -2.31 3.59 7.32
N ILE A 523 -3.20 4.23 6.55
CA ILE A 523 -2.99 4.44 5.09
C ILE A 523 -1.77 5.33 4.86
N SER A 524 -1.65 6.46 5.54
CA SER A 524 -0.52 7.39 5.39
C SER A 524 0.82 6.79 5.85
N LEU A 525 0.84 6.04 6.97
CA LEU A 525 2.00 5.23 7.38
C LEU A 525 2.37 4.15 6.35
N SER A 526 1.39 3.51 5.71
CA SER A 526 1.64 2.47 4.69
C SER A 526 2.16 3.07 3.38
N LEU A 527 1.67 4.25 2.99
CA LEU A 527 2.21 5.04 1.87
C LEU A 527 3.67 5.42 2.12
N LEU A 528 4.01 5.87 3.32
CA LEU A 528 5.41 6.16 3.69
C LEU A 528 6.31 4.92 3.65
N SER A 529 5.84 3.79 4.19
CA SER A 529 6.58 2.52 4.15
C SER A 529 6.80 2.04 2.72
N GLY A 530 5.78 2.11 1.86
CA GLY A 530 5.88 1.76 0.44
C GLY A 530 6.77 2.72 -0.36
N PHE A 531 6.78 4.02 -0.04
CA PHE A 531 7.73 4.97 -0.63
C PHE A 531 9.18 4.66 -0.24
N GLY A 532 9.45 4.32 1.03
CA GLY A 532 10.77 3.86 1.45
C GLY A 532 11.22 2.61 0.66
N ASN A 533 10.29 1.70 0.40
CA ASN A 533 10.54 0.51 -0.42
C ASN A 533 10.80 0.86 -1.90
N ALA A 534 10.04 1.79 -2.47
CA ALA A 534 10.24 2.27 -3.84
C ALA A 534 11.59 2.99 -4.02
N LEU A 535 12.03 3.74 -2.99
CA LEU A 535 13.36 4.38 -2.97
C LEU A 535 14.48 3.34 -2.99
N ILE A 536 14.35 2.22 -2.27
CA ILE A 536 15.32 1.11 -2.33
C ILE A 536 15.43 0.57 -3.77
N ILE A 537 14.30 0.28 -4.43
CA ILE A 537 14.27 -0.24 -5.81
C ILE A 537 14.92 0.75 -6.78
N PHE A 538 14.55 2.04 -6.68
CA PHE A 538 15.11 3.12 -7.50
C PHE A 538 16.64 3.21 -7.35
N VAL A 539 17.14 3.22 -6.11
CA VAL A 539 18.57 3.34 -5.81
C VAL A 539 19.37 2.11 -6.29
N ILE A 540 18.81 0.90 -6.18
CA ILE A 540 19.43 -0.31 -6.75
C ILE A 540 19.51 -0.19 -8.27
N ASN A 541 18.42 0.21 -8.94
CA ASN A 541 18.40 0.30 -10.39
C ASN A 541 19.32 1.41 -10.93
N GLU A 542 19.39 2.54 -10.23
CA GLU A 542 20.31 3.64 -10.54
C GLU A 542 21.77 3.21 -10.36
N ALA A 543 22.10 2.51 -9.28
CA ALA A 543 23.44 1.94 -9.07
C ALA A 543 23.86 0.95 -10.17
N LEU A 544 22.92 0.11 -10.65
CA LEU A 544 23.15 -0.85 -11.74
C LEU A 544 23.31 -0.21 -13.13
N ASN A 545 22.90 1.05 -13.30
CA ASN A 545 23.04 1.80 -14.56
C ASN A 545 24.27 2.72 -14.59
N ARG A 546 25.03 2.83 -13.49
CA ARG A 546 26.26 3.63 -13.41
C ARG A 546 27.51 2.77 -13.63
N ASN A 547 28.45 3.30 -14.41
CA ASN A 547 29.72 2.64 -14.69
C ASN A 547 30.79 3.04 -13.65
N GLY A 548 31.30 2.09 -12.88
CA GLY A 548 32.55 2.23 -12.12
C GLY A 548 32.37 2.58 -10.65
N ASP A 549 32.02 3.83 -10.33
CA ASP A 549 32.23 4.38 -8.98
C ASP A 549 31.09 4.15 -7.98
N THR A 550 31.48 3.85 -6.74
CA THR A 550 30.58 3.64 -5.60
C THR A 550 30.10 4.98 -5.03
N ASP A 551 29.10 5.61 -5.66
CA ASP A 551 28.53 6.88 -5.19
C ASP A 551 28.01 6.77 -3.74
N THR A 552 28.70 7.43 -2.83
CA THR A 552 28.33 7.50 -1.40
C THR A 552 26.95 8.11 -1.16
N ALA A 553 26.45 8.94 -2.09
CA ALA A 553 25.09 9.45 -2.04
C ALA A 553 24.07 8.32 -2.28
N LEU A 554 24.27 7.46 -3.28
CA LEU A 554 23.40 6.29 -3.51
C LEU A 554 23.35 5.38 -2.28
N VAL A 555 24.49 5.09 -1.64
CA VAL A 555 24.55 4.32 -0.38
C VAL A 555 23.74 5.02 0.73
N MET A 556 23.80 6.35 0.83
CA MET A 556 23.00 7.11 1.79
C MET A 556 21.48 7.00 1.52
N TYR A 557 21.02 7.13 0.28
CA TYR A 557 19.60 6.97 -0.05
C TYR A 557 19.11 5.52 0.12
N PHE A 558 19.97 4.52 -0.12
CA PHE A 558 19.66 3.11 0.17
C PHE A 558 19.40 2.89 1.66
N VAL A 559 20.29 3.39 2.53
CA VAL A 559 20.13 3.34 3.99
C VAL A 559 18.88 4.12 4.42
N LEU A 560 18.65 5.32 3.88
CA LEU A 560 17.43 6.10 4.15
C LEU A 560 16.15 5.34 3.77
N GLY A 561 16.13 4.71 2.59
CA GLY A 561 15.01 3.88 2.13
C GLY A 561 14.72 2.71 3.06
N ILE A 562 15.76 2.01 3.51
CA ILE A 562 15.66 0.94 4.52
C ILE A 562 15.11 1.47 5.84
N LEU A 563 15.60 2.60 6.34
CA LEU A 563 15.11 3.19 7.59
C LEU A 563 13.63 3.59 7.47
N ILE A 564 13.23 4.27 6.39
CA ILE A 564 11.83 4.65 6.13
C ILE A 564 10.95 3.40 6.02
N TYR A 565 11.38 2.38 5.28
CA TYR A 565 10.65 1.12 5.13
C TYR A 565 10.45 0.40 6.47
N VAL A 566 11.53 0.20 7.23
CA VAL A 566 11.53 -0.57 8.50
C VAL A 566 10.79 0.17 9.61
N PHE A 567 11.01 1.48 9.79
CA PHE A 567 10.25 2.26 10.77
C PHE A 567 8.77 2.35 10.37
N GLY A 568 8.47 2.55 9.08
CA GLY A 568 7.10 2.52 8.57
C GLY A 568 6.40 1.19 8.88
N GLN A 569 6.99 0.05 8.49
CA GLN A 569 6.46 -1.28 8.80
C GLN A 569 6.25 -1.50 10.29
N ARG A 570 7.23 -1.12 11.13
CA ARG A 570 7.16 -1.30 12.59
C ARG A 570 6.00 -0.52 13.20
N ILE A 571 5.78 0.73 12.77
CA ILE A 571 4.70 1.57 13.29
C ILE A 571 3.33 1.11 12.76
N VAL A 572 3.21 0.77 11.47
CA VAL A 572 1.96 0.21 10.89
C VAL A 572 1.54 -1.04 11.65
N ARG A 573 2.44 -2.04 11.75
CA ARG A 573 2.16 -3.32 12.41
C ARG A 573 1.80 -3.13 13.89
N SER A 574 2.56 -2.32 14.62
CA SER A 574 2.30 -2.05 16.04
C SER A 574 0.94 -1.38 16.28
N LYS A 575 0.58 -0.31 15.54
CA LYS A 575 -0.75 0.31 15.66
C LYS A 575 -1.86 -0.69 15.36
N PHE A 576 -1.73 -1.47 14.28
CA PHE A 576 -2.75 -2.43 13.87
C PHE A 576 -2.94 -3.57 14.89
N ILE A 577 -1.89 -4.11 15.49
CA ILE A 577 -1.99 -5.16 16.54
C ILE A 577 -2.85 -4.68 17.72
N HIS A 578 -2.65 -3.44 18.20
CA HIS A 578 -3.47 -2.89 19.28
C HIS A 578 -4.93 -2.68 18.86
N ILE A 579 -5.18 -2.09 17.68
CA ILE A 579 -6.54 -1.89 17.14
C ILE A 579 -7.30 -3.21 17.01
N THR A 580 -6.60 -4.28 16.63
CA THR A 580 -7.17 -5.63 16.46
C THR A 580 -7.62 -6.22 17.77
N ASN A 581 -6.72 -6.29 18.76
CA ASN A 581 -7.03 -6.90 20.05
C ASN A 581 -8.13 -6.11 20.78
N ASN A 582 -8.15 -4.78 20.64
CA ASN A 582 -9.24 -3.95 21.13
C ASN A 582 -10.57 -4.24 20.41
N LEU A 583 -10.58 -4.37 19.08
CA LEU A 583 -11.80 -4.71 18.32
C LEU A 583 -12.34 -6.11 18.66
N VAL A 584 -11.45 -7.08 18.87
CA VAL A 584 -11.80 -8.44 19.28
C VAL A 584 -12.32 -8.46 20.72
N TYR A 585 -11.72 -7.67 21.62
CA TYR A 585 -12.24 -7.44 22.97
C TYR A 585 -13.64 -6.80 22.91
N GLU A 586 -13.79 -5.68 22.21
CA GLU A 586 -15.08 -4.98 22.00
C GLU A 586 -16.16 -5.93 21.49
N LYS A 587 -15.88 -6.74 20.46
CA LYS A 587 -16.85 -7.70 19.90
C LYS A 587 -17.11 -8.92 20.78
N ARG A 588 -16.15 -9.38 21.58
CA ARG A 588 -16.38 -10.42 22.60
C ARG A 588 -17.22 -9.89 23.76
N SER A 589 -16.94 -8.68 24.25
CA SER A 589 -17.78 -8.01 25.25
C SER A 589 -19.20 -7.78 24.74
N GLU A 590 -19.37 -7.27 23.51
CA GLU A 590 -20.68 -7.05 22.88
C GLU A 590 -21.50 -8.36 22.78
N LEU A 591 -20.87 -9.46 22.36
CA LEU A 591 -21.50 -10.79 22.36
C LEU A 591 -21.89 -11.25 23.77
N ILE A 592 -20.98 -11.16 24.74
CA ILE A 592 -21.23 -11.59 26.12
C ILE A 592 -22.36 -10.76 26.75
N THR A 593 -22.35 -9.44 26.59
CA THR A 593 -23.41 -8.55 27.06
C THR A 593 -24.76 -8.87 26.41
N LYS A 594 -24.81 -9.09 25.08
CA LYS A 594 -26.06 -9.51 24.41
C LYS A 594 -26.56 -10.87 24.84
N ILE A 595 -25.68 -11.85 25.07
CA ILE A 595 -26.07 -13.19 25.55
C ILE A 595 -26.66 -13.09 26.96
N LEU A 596 -25.98 -12.39 27.88
CA LEU A 596 -26.44 -12.23 29.27
C LEU A 596 -27.70 -11.36 29.39
N GLY A 597 -27.92 -10.42 28.46
CA GLY A 597 -29.12 -9.58 28.38
C GLY A 597 -30.21 -10.10 27.43
N SER A 598 -30.16 -11.36 27.00
CA SER A 598 -31.19 -11.96 26.13
C SER A 598 -32.25 -12.72 26.93
N ASP A 599 -33.50 -12.73 26.44
CA ASP A 599 -34.57 -13.53 27.06
C ASP A 599 -34.23 -15.03 27.05
N TYR A 600 -34.54 -15.72 28.15
CA TYR A 600 -34.28 -17.16 28.26
C TYR A 600 -34.92 -17.98 27.14
N GLU A 601 -36.15 -17.62 26.73
CA GLU A 601 -36.87 -18.24 25.60
C GLU A 601 -36.20 -17.98 24.24
N GLN A 602 -35.39 -16.92 24.09
CA GLN A 602 -34.60 -16.66 22.89
C GLN A 602 -33.28 -17.43 22.94
N PHE A 603 -32.60 -17.42 24.09
CA PHE A 603 -31.36 -18.16 24.33
C PHE A 603 -31.53 -19.68 24.11
N GLU A 604 -32.59 -20.27 24.67
CA GLU A 604 -32.90 -21.72 24.58
C GLU A 604 -33.08 -22.22 23.13
N LYS A 605 -33.33 -21.32 22.17
CA LYS A 605 -33.47 -21.66 20.73
C LYS A 605 -32.15 -21.64 19.96
N ILE A 606 -31.04 -21.23 20.56
CA ILE A 606 -29.74 -21.11 19.89
C ILE A 606 -28.92 -22.40 20.10
N ASP A 607 -28.56 -23.09 19.02
CA ASP A 607 -27.65 -24.24 19.09
C ASP A 607 -26.30 -23.84 19.73
N ASN A 608 -25.91 -24.59 20.77
CA ASN A 608 -24.68 -24.37 21.54
C ASN A 608 -23.41 -24.38 20.66
N GLY A 609 -23.39 -25.16 19.57
CA GLY A 609 -22.28 -25.16 18.61
C GLY A 609 -22.06 -23.80 17.95
N LYS A 610 -23.14 -23.06 17.66
CA LYS A 610 -23.07 -21.67 17.15
C LYS A 610 -22.49 -20.71 18.18
N LEU A 611 -22.88 -20.84 19.46
CA LEU A 611 -22.36 -20.00 20.55
C LEU A 611 -20.86 -20.20 20.76
N TYR A 612 -20.40 -21.45 20.88
CA TYR A 612 -18.97 -21.76 21.03
C TYR A 612 -18.14 -21.33 19.80
N ALA A 613 -18.67 -21.52 18.59
CA ALA A 613 -17.99 -21.09 17.36
C ALA A 613 -17.90 -19.55 17.27
N GLY A 614 -18.95 -18.82 17.64
CA GLY A 614 -18.99 -17.37 17.64
C GLY A 614 -18.02 -16.74 18.65
N LEU A 615 -18.11 -17.16 19.92
CA LEU A 615 -17.29 -16.61 21.01
C LEU A 615 -15.80 -16.89 20.84
N ASN A 616 -15.42 -18.06 20.31
CA ASN A 616 -14.02 -18.44 20.14
C ASN A 616 -13.51 -18.31 18.69
N ASN A 617 -13.87 -19.26 17.83
CA ASN A 617 -13.28 -19.43 16.50
C ASN A 617 -13.51 -18.23 15.56
N ASP A 618 -14.74 -17.74 15.44
CA ASP A 618 -15.05 -16.69 14.47
C ASP A 618 -14.51 -15.32 14.92
N THR A 619 -14.38 -15.04 16.23
CA THR A 619 -13.65 -13.85 16.73
C THR A 619 -12.13 -13.96 16.58
N GLU A 620 -11.52 -15.14 16.71
CA GLU A 620 -10.09 -15.33 16.46
C GLU A 620 -9.73 -15.15 14.98
N ASN A 621 -10.57 -15.67 14.06
CA ASN A 621 -10.40 -15.43 12.62
C ASN A 621 -10.45 -13.92 12.27
N ILE A 622 -11.33 -13.16 12.94
CA ILE A 622 -11.39 -11.69 12.82
C ILE A 622 -10.12 -11.02 13.37
N SER A 623 -9.46 -11.59 14.39
CA SER A 623 -8.16 -11.11 14.88
C SER A 623 -7.07 -11.27 13.83
N ASN A 624 -6.93 -12.50 13.29
CA ASN A 624 -5.85 -12.84 12.36
C ASN A 624 -5.91 -12.07 11.03
N PHE A 625 -7.09 -11.55 10.64
CA PHE A 625 -7.29 -10.64 9.51
C PHE A 625 -6.25 -9.53 9.40
N VAL A 626 -5.95 -8.85 10.50
CA VAL A 626 -5.25 -7.56 10.39
C VAL A 626 -3.81 -7.70 9.92
N ASN A 627 -3.09 -8.75 10.30
CA ASN A 627 -1.73 -8.99 9.79
C ASN A 627 -1.74 -9.19 8.26
N ILE A 628 -2.78 -9.85 7.74
CA ILE A 628 -3.01 -10.04 6.31
C ILE A 628 -3.38 -8.71 5.65
N PHE A 629 -4.21 -7.88 6.28
CA PHE A 629 -4.62 -6.57 5.76
C PHE A 629 -3.46 -5.55 5.72
N VAL A 630 -2.58 -5.56 6.72
CA VAL A 630 -1.31 -4.80 6.72
C VAL A 630 -0.43 -5.19 5.54
N SER A 631 -0.24 -6.50 5.32
CA SER A 631 0.53 -7.01 4.20
C SER A 631 -0.12 -6.62 2.87
N LEU A 632 -1.43 -6.81 2.74
CA LEU A 632 -2.22 -6.45 1.55
C LEU A 632 -2.05 -4.98 1.16
N ILE A 633 -2.21 -4.04 2.10
CA ILE A 633 -2.00 -2.61 1.83
C ILE A 633 -0.53 -2.34 1.46
N THR A 634 0.43 -2.88 2.22
CA THR A 634 1.87 -2.71 1.94
C THR A 634 2.22 -3.17 0.51
N ASN A 635 1.67 -4.31 0.10
CA ASN A 635 1.90 -4.91 -1.20
C ASN A 635 1.21 -4.10 -2.31
N ILE A 636 -0.04 -3.68 -2.14
CA ILE A 636 -0.77 -2.84 -3.11
C ILE A 636 -0.05 -1.50 -3.31
N VAL A 637 0.41 -0.85 -2.23
CA VAL A 637 1.19 0.40 -2.33
C VAL A 637 2.52 0.14 -3.05
N THR A 638 3.24 -0.92 -2.70
CA THR A 638 4.51 -1.27 -3.36
C THR A 638 4.31 -1.52 -4.86
N LEU A 639 3.26 -2.26 -5.24
CA LEU A 639 2.90 -2.49 -6.65
C LEU A 639 2.54 -1.18 -7.36
N LEU A 640 1.77 -0.30 -6.73
CA LEU A 640 1.41 1.01 -7.27
C LEU A 640 2.66 1.89 -7.49
N CYS A 641 3.63 1.87 -6.57
CA CYS A 641 4.92 2.55 -6.77
C CYS A 641 5.73 1.93 -7.92
N CYS A 642 5.75 0.59 -8.03
CA CYS A 642 6.40 -0.09 -9.16
C CYS A 642 5.75 0.28 -10.51
N PHE A 643 4.42 0.29 -10.58
CA PHE A 643 3.68 0.72 -11.77
C PHE A 643 3.96 2.18 -12.15
N ILE A 644 4.00 3.09 -11.18
CA ILE A 644 4.39 4.50 -11.43
C ILE A 644 5.81 4.55 -12.00
N TYR A 645 6.76 3.81 -11.43
CA TYR A 645 8.14 3.77 -11.92
C TYR A 645 8.25 3.20 -13.35
N LEU A 646 7.57 2.09 -13.64
CA LEU A 646 7.49 1.54 -15.00
C LEU A 646 6.83 2.51 -15.99
N GLY A 647 5.81 3.27 -15.56
CA GLY A 647 5.15 4.28 -16.39
C GLY A 647 6.01 5.51 -16.68
N VAL A 648 6.92 5.86 -15.78
CA VAL A 648 7.95 6.89 -15.97
C VAL A 648 9.02 6.44 -16.97
N ILE A 649 9.41 5.15 -16.97
CA ILE A 649 10.36 4.59 -17.95
C ILE A 649 9.71 4.49 -19.34
N ASN A 650 8.56 3.82 -19.45
CA ASN A 650 7.79 3.74 -20.70
C ASN A 650 6.30 3.44 -20.43
N PHE A 651 5.42 4.33 -20.87
CA PHE A 651 3.97 4.20 -20.71
C PHE A 651 3.39 2.91 -21.35
N TYR A 652 3.93 2.45 -22.47
CA TYR A 652 3.49 1.20 -23.12
C TYR A 652 3.89 -0.05 -22.29
N GLY A 653 5.04 -0.01 -21.62
CA GLY A 653 5.46 -1.07 -20.70
C GLY A 653 4.65 -1.09 -19.40
N LEU A 654 4.14 0.06 -18.94
CA LEU A 654 3.10 0.09 -17.90
C LEU A 654 1.79 -0.53 -18.40
N LEU A 655 1.34 -0.16 -19.60
CA LEU A 655 0.08 -0.68 -20.16
C LEU A 655 0.11 -2.20 -20.34
N SER A 656 1.21 -2.77 -20.85
CA SER A 656 1.37 -4.23 -20.93
C SER A 656 1.38 -4.89 -19.55
N SER A 657 2.08 -4.31 -18.58
CA SER A 657 2.11 -4.80 -17.18
C SER A 657 0.71 -4.87 -16.57
N ILE A 658 -0.13 -3.85 -16.80
CA ILE A 658 -1.52 -3.81 -16.36
C ILE A 658 -2.34 -4.90 -17.07
N ILE A 659 -2.20 -5.06 -18.39
CA ILE A 659 -2.92 -6.08 -19.16
C ILE A 659 -2.57 -7.49 -18.67
N PHE A 660 -1.29 -7.80 -18.47
CA PHE A 660 -0.86 -9.11 -17.99
C PHE A 660 -1.35 -9.40 -16.55
N ILE A 661 -1.30 -8.41 -15.66
CA ILE A 661 -1.80 -8.58 -14.29
C ILE A 661 -3.33 -8.67 -14.25
N ALA A 662 -4.05 -8.02 -15.18
CA ALA A 662 -5.49 -8.22 -15.37
C ALA A 662 -5.83 -9.63 -15.88
N ILE A 663 -5.04 -10.19 -16.81
CA ILE A 663 -5.18 -11.58 -17.27
C ILE A 663 -4.94 -12.56 -16.12
N ALA A 664 -3.86 -12.37 -15.35
CA ALA A 664 -3.55 -13.21 -14.19
C ALA A 664 -4.64 -13.13 -13.11
N ALA A 665 -5.14 -11.92 -12.80
CA ALA A 665 -6.24 -11.73 -11.86
C ALA A 665 -7.57 -12.33 -12.37
N GLY A 666 -7.84 -12.28 -13.67
CA GLY A 666 -9.00 -12.92 -14.30
C GLY A 666 -8.97 -14.45 -14.19
N LEU A 667 -7.83 -15.07 -14.51
CA LEU A 667 -7.60 -16.52 -14.37
C LEU A 667 -7.66 -16.95 -12.89
N TYR A 668 -7.12 -16.13 -11.98
CA TYR A 668 -7.23 -16.33 -10.54
C TYR A 668 -8.70 -16.31 -10.09
N PHE A 669 -9.47 -15.29 -10.48
CA PHE A 669 -10.87 -15.14 -10.06
C PHE A 669 -11.77 -16.27 -10.60
N ALA A 670 -11.62 -16.61 -11.88
CA ALA A 670 -12.36 -17.69 -12.53
C ALA A 670 -12.14 -19.04 -11.83
N THR A 671 -10.88 -19.37 -11.51
CA THR A 671 -10.52 -20.63 -10.88
C THR A 671 -10.83 -20.63 -9.37
N GLY A 672 -10.55 -19.51 -8.69
CA GLY A 672 -10.78 -19.31 -7.26
C GLY A 672 -12.25 -19.45 -6.85
N LYS A 673 -13.20 -19.02 -7.70
CA LYS A 673 -14.64 -19.25 -7.48
C LYS A 673 -14.97 -20.75 -7.26
N SER A 674 -14.25 -21.65 -7.92
CA SER A 674 -14.42 -23.11 -7.79
C SER A 674 -13.67 -23.72 -6.60
N ALA A 675 -12.73 -22.98 -5.99
CA ALA A 675 -12.08 -23.33 -4.74
C ALA A 675 -12.89 -22.84 -3.52
N ASN A 676 -13.45 -21.62 -3.59
CA ASN A 676 -14.33 -21.06 -2.55
C ASN A 676 -15.50 -21.99 -2.19
N LYS A 677 -16.21 -22.55 -3.19
CA LYS A 677 -17.32 -23.49 -2.91
C LYS A 677 -16.86 -24.72 -2.12
N LEU A 678 -15.69 -25.28 -2.44
CA LEU A 678 -15.14 -26.42 -1.69
C LEU A 678 -14.77 -26.02 -0.25
N TRP A 679 -14.39 -24.76 -0.03
CA TRP A 679 -14.12 -24.21 1.30
C TRP A 679 -15.38 -24.02 2.13
N GLU A 680 -16.47 -23.52 1.55
CA GLU A 680 -17.80 -23.46 2.17
C GLU A 680 -18.26 -24.88 2.58
N GLU A 681 -18.28 -25.82 1.63
CA GLU A 681 -18.65 -27.22 1.88
C GLU A 681 -17.74 -27.94 2.92
N THR A 682 -16.50 -27.47 3.11
CA THR A 682 -15.56 -27.98 4.14
C THR A 682 -15.88 -27.41 5.52
N ARG A 683 -16.29 -26.13 5.60
CA ARG A 683 -16.75 -25.47 6.83
C ARG A 683 -18.06 -26.10 7.32
N ASP A 684 -18.95 -26.48 6.41
CA ASP A 684 -20.18 -27.23 6.74
C ASP A 684 -19.87 -28.62 7.30
N SER A 685 -18.92 -29.34 6.67
CA SER A 685 -18.43 -30.62 7.17
C SER A 685 -17.80 -30.50 8.57
N GLN A 686 -17.17 -29.36 8.88
CA GLN A 686 -16.64 -29.05 10.21
C GLN A 686 -17.75 -28.80 11.25
N ASN A 687 -18.85 -28.13 10.88
CA ASN A 687 -20.01 -27.97 11.78
C ASN A 687 -20.61 -29.34 12.13
N LEU A 688 -20.76 -30.23 11.13
CA LEU A 688 -21.28 -31.60 11.33
C LEU A 688 -20.35 -32.44 12.24
N PHE A 689 -19.03 -32.30 12.09
CA PHE A 689 -18.06 -32.95 12.96
C PHE A 689 -18.15 -32.51 14.43
N PHE A 690 -18.45 -31.23 14.71
CA PHE A 690 -18.74 -30.78 16.08
C PHE A 690 -20.05 -31.37 16.63
N GLY A 691 -21.04 -31.65 15.77
CA GLY A 691 -22.21 -32.46 16.12
C GLY A 691 -21.81 -33.85 16.59
N PHE A 692 -21.06 -34.60 15.78
CA PHE A 692 -20.54 -35.92 16.15
C PHE A 692 -19.70 -35.90 17.45
N ILE A 693 -18.93 -34.84 17.74
CA ILE A 693 -18.23 -34.72 19.03
C ILE A 693 -19.21 -34.66 20.21
N ARG A 694 -20.26 -33.82 20.13
CA ARG A 694 -21.30 -33.75 21.16
C ARG A 694 -21.98 -35.11 21.33
N ASP A 695 -22.46 -35.68 20.22
CA ASP A 695 -23.24 -36.91 20.22
C ASP A 695 -22.40 -38.12 20.71
N MET A 696 -21.08 -38.10 20.50
CA MET A 696 -20.11 -39.07 21.04
C MET A 696 -19.89 -38.91 22.55
N VAL A 697 -19.86 -37.68 23.07
CA VAL A 697 -19.63 -37.38 24.50
C VAL A 697 -20.88 -37.66 25.31
N ASP A 698 -22.03 -37.12 24.88
CA ASP A 698 -23.29 -37.23 25.59
C ASP A 698 -23.86 -38.65 25.48
N GLY A 699 -23.82 -39.25 24.27
CA GLY A 699 -24.29 -40.60 23.97
C GLY A 699 -23.28 -41.73 24.25
N PHE A 700 -22.18 -41.45 24.97
CA PHE A 700 -21.08 -42.39 25.14
C PHE A 700 -21.51 -43.70 25.83
N LYS A 701 -22.53 -43.65 26.70
CA LYS A 701 -23.06 -44.82 27.42
C LYS A 701 -23.80 -45.75 26.47
N GLU A 702 -24.65 -45.19 25.62
CA GLU A 702 -25.48 -45.88 24.63
C GLU A 702 -24.62 -46.52 23.53
N LEU A 703 -23.58 -45.82 23.11
CA LEU A 703 -22.54 -46.32 22.20
C LEU A 703 -21.71 -47.45 22.84
N ASN A 704 -21.47 -47.39 24.15
CA ASN A 704 -20.79 -48.49 24.84
C ASN A 704 -21.67 -49.74 25.01
N LEU A 705 -22.95 -49.57 25.38
CA LEU A 705 -23.88 -50.69 25.58
C LEU A 705 -24.19 -51.45 24.27
N ASN A 706 -24.30 -50.78 23.13
CA ASN A 706 -24.61 -51.42 21.85
C ASN A 706 -23.42 -51.36 20.87
N ARG A 707 -22.68 -52.48 20.73
CA ARG A 707 -21.54 -52.61 19.79
C ARG A 707 -21.90 -52.29 18.34
N ARG A 708 -23.12 -52.61 17.89
CA ARG A 708 -23.56 -52.34 16.50
C ARG A 708 -23.76 -50.84 16.30
N LYS A 709 -24.51 -50.18 17.20
CA LYS A 709 -24.68 -48.71 17.21
C LYS A 709 -23.31 -48.01 17.23
N ARG A 710 -22.35 -48.55 17.99
CA ARG A 710 -20.97 -48.04 18.04
C ARG A 710 -20.23 -48.12 16.70
N SER A 711 -20.41 -49.22 15.95
CA SER A 711 -19.80 -49.39 14.63
C SER A 711 -20.44 -48.42 13.63
N GLU A 712 -21.77 -48.39 13.57
CA GLU A 712 -22.55 -47.50 12.69
C GLU A 712 -22.18 -46.02 12.93
N PHE A 713 -22.18 -45.58 14.19
CA PHE A 713 -21.76 -44.21 14.57
C PHE A 713 -20.29 -43.92 14.24
N HIS A 714 -19.38 -44.88 14.45
CA HIS A 714 -17.97 -44.72 14.10
C HIS A 714 -17.78 -44.65 12.57
N GLU A 715 -18.53 -45.43 11.81
CA GLU A 715 -18.53 -45.42 10.34
C GLU A 715 -19.06 -44.08 9.80
N ASP A 716 -20.18 -43.56 10.34
CA ASP A 716 -20.72 -42.23 10.00
C ASP A 716 -19.75 -41.09 10.34
N MET A 717 -19.15 -41.13 11.55
CA MET A 717 -18.16 -40.13 11.99
C MET A 717 -16.88 -40.19 11.15
N MET A 718 -16.44 -41.39 10.76
CA MET A 718 -15.27 -41.58 9.89
C MET A 718 -15.57 -41.20 8.43
N GLU A 719 -16.79 -41.40 7.92
CA GLU A 719 -17.20 -40.82 6.64
C GLU A 719 -17.23 -39.28 6.72
N CYS A 720 -17.73 -38.69 7.80
CA CYS A 720 -17.67 -37.24 8.01
C CYS A 720 -16.21 -36.73 7.94
N CYS A 721 -15.29 -37.39 8.65
CA CYS A 721 -13.87 -37.08 8.63
C CYS A 721 -13.22 -37.28 7.24
N ASP A 722 -13.59 -38.34 6.52
CA ASP A 722 -13.05 -38.63 5.19
C ASP A 722 -13.60 -37.68 4.12
N ASN A 723 -14.88 -37.28 4.21
CA ASN A 723 -15.48 -36.24 3.38
C ASN A 723 -14.83 -34.87 3.66
N TYR A 724 -14.63 -34.47 4.92
CA TYR A 724 -13.88 -33.27 5.29
C TYR A 724 -12.47 -33.29 4.68
N LYS A 725 -11.73 -34.39 4.88
CA LYS A 725 -10.38 -34.60 4.31
C LYS A 725 -10.38 -34.52 2.78
N ARG A 726 -11.32 -35.19 2.10
CA ARG A 726 -11.47 -35.15 0.63
C ARG A 726 -11.74 -33.74 0.11
N LYS A 727 -12.65 -32.99 0.75
CA LYS A 727 -13.00 -31.62 0.34
C LYS A 727 -11.87 -30.63 0.63
N GLN A 728 -11.23 -30.72 1.80
CA GLN A 728 -10.09 -29.89 2.18
C GLN A 728 -8.89 -30.10 1.24
N ILE A 729 -8.55 -31.35 0.91
CA ILE A 729 -7.51 -31.67 -0.09
C ILE A 729 -7.90 -31.12 -1.47
N ALA A 730 -9.14 -31.28 -1.91
CA ALA A 730 -9.59 -30.79 -3.21
C ALA A 730 -9.61 -29.25 -3.31
N GLY A 731 -10.00 -28.55 -2.22
CA GLY A 731 -9.98 -27.09 -2.13
C GLY A 731 -8.56 -26.53 -2.13
N ASN A 732 -7.69 -27.08 -1.29
CA ASN A 732 -6.29 -26.66 -1.21
C ASN A 732 -5.53 -26.93 -2.51
N LEU A 733 -5.69 -28.12 -3.13
CA LEU A 733 -5.09 -28.41 -4.44
C LEU A 733 -5.58 -27.46 -5.54
N LYS A 734 -6.82 -26.97 -5.49
CA LYS A 734 -7.26 -25.91 -6.43
C LYS A 734 -6.52 -24.61 -6.17
N PHE A 735 -6.38 -24.14 -4.92
CA PHE A 735 -5.60 -22.94 -4.61
C PHE A 735 -4.10 -23.09 -4.96
N THR A 736 -3.49 -24.25 -4.72
CA THR A 736 -2.09 -24.52 -5.15
C THR A 736 -1.95 -24.41 -6.67
N ASN A 737 -2.89 -24.98 -7.45
CA ASN A 737 -2.87 -24.83 -8.91
C ASN A 737 -3.02 -23.36 -9.34
N VAL A 738 -3.86 -22.57 -8.66
CA VAL A 738 -4.00 -21.13 -8.94
C VAL A 738 -2.72 -20.37 -8.65
N PHE A 739 -2.04 -20.67 -7.53
CA PHE A 739 -0.76 -20.06 -7.17
C PHE A 739 0.32 -20.37 -8.22
N VAL A 740 0.50 -21.64 -8.59
CA VAL A 740 1.49 -22.08 -9.59
C VAL A 740 1.21 -21.46 -10.97
N ILE A 741 -0.06 -21.33 -11.37
CA ILE A 741 -0.43 -20.62 -12.60
C ILE A 741 -0.06 -19.13 -12.52
N GLY A 742 -0.29 -18.47 -11.37
CA GLY A 742 0.11 -17.07 -11.15
C GLY A 742 1.62 -16.85 -11.23
N GLU A 743 2.41 -17.74 -10.62
CA GLU A 743 3.87 -17.70 -10.63
C GLU A 743 4.43 -17.94 -12.03
N LEU A 744 3.95 -18.98 -12.74
CA LEU A 744 4.32 -19.27 -14.13
C LEU A 744 3.96 -18.12 -15.09
N LEU A 745 2.79 -17.49 -14.91
CA LEU A 745 2.42 -16.29 -15.68
C LEU A 745 3.41 -15.15 -15.41
N PHE A 746 3.87 -14.96 -14.18
CA PHE A 746 4.82 -13.91 -13.85
C PHE A 746 6.20 -14.15 -14.48
N THR A 747 6.71 -15.38 -14.41
CA THR A 747 7.93 -15.78 -15.13
C THR A 747 7.78 -15.62 -16.64
N PHE A 748 6.62 -15.97 -17.21
CA PHE A 748 6.33 -15.79 -18.63
C PHE A 748 6.31 -14.32 -19.05
N VAL A 749 5.74 -13.42 -18.24
CA VAL A 749 5.74 -11.96 -18.50
C VAL A 749 7.15 -11.42 -18.53
N ILE A 750 8.03 -11.84 -17.62
CA ILE A 750 9.46 -11.49 -17.65
C ILE A 750 10.09 -12.00 -18.96
N GLY A 751 9.79 -13.24 -19.38
CA GLY A 751 10.22 -13.78 -20.67
C GLY A 751 9.77 -12.94 -21.87
N VAL A 752 8.49 -12.55 -21.93
CA VAL A 752 7.95 -11.66 -22.98
C VAL A 752 8.65 -10.31 -22.99
N VAL A 753 8.91 -9.72 -21.82
CA VAL A 753 9.57 -8.42 -21.69
C VAL A 753 11.07 -8.48 -21.99
N VAL A 754 11.71 -9.65 -21.89
CA VAL A 754 13.11 -9.87 -22.31
C VAL A 754 13.23 -10.18 -23.80
N PHE A 755 12.37 -11.06 -24.34
CA PHE A 755 12.58 -11.64 -25.68
C PHE A 755 11.66 -11.09 -26.77
N LEU A 756 10.45 -10.64 -26.44
CA LEU A 756 9.46 -10.20 -27.43
C LEU A 756 9.31 -8.67 -27.46
N PHE A 757 9.48 -7.99 -26.33
CA PHE A 757 9.49 -6.53 -26.25
C PHE A 757 10.53 -5.85 -27.18
N PRO A 758 11.77 -6.34 -27.31
CA PRO A 758 12.75 -5.78 -28.27
C PRO A 758 12.38 -5.99 -29.74
N VAL A 759 11.45 -6.92 -30.03
CA VAL A 759 11.01 -7.29 -31.39
C VAL A 759 9.69 -6.63 -31.78
N ILE A 760 8.86 -6.26 -30.79
CA ILE A 760 7.62 -5.48 -31.00
C ILE A 760 7.91 -3.96 -30.94
N PHE A 761 8.98 -3.56 -30.24
CA PHE A 761 9.31 -2.16 -30.02
C PHE A 761 10.81 -1.91 -30.24
N ASP A 762 11.23 -1.68 -31.49
CA ASP A 762 12.62 -1.42 -31.89
C ASP A 762 13.27 -0.25 -31.12
N ASN A 763 12.43 0.64 -30.56
CA ASN A 763 12.85 1.79 -29.76
C ASN A 763 13.18 1.45 -28.28
N VAL A 764 13.11 0.20 -27.83
CA VAL A 764 13.31 -0.18 -26.41
C VAL A 764 14.77 -0.61 -26.13
N GLN A 765 15.52 0.32 -25.54
CA GLN A 765 16.94 0.16 -25.22
C GLN A 765 17.23 -0.86 -24.09
N ASN A 766 18.41 -1.48 -24.14
CA ASN A 766 18.89 -2.49 -23.17
C ASN A 766 18.82 -2.04 -21.69
N ASN A 767 19.07 -0.77 -21.38
CA ASN A 767 19.01 -0.27 -19.99
C ASN A 767 17.56 -0.20 -19.47
N SER A 768 16.60 0.11 -20.34
CA SER A 768 15.18 0.02 -20.02
C SER A 768 14.78 -1.44 -19.77
N LEU A 769 15.22 -2.39 -20.62
CA LEU A 769 14.94 -3.83 -20.44
C LEU A 769 15.46 -4.34 -19.08
N ARG A 770 16.71 -4.01 -18.71
CA ARG A 770 17.28 -4.32 -17.39
C ARG A 770 16.41 -3.78 -16.24
N SER A 771 15.97 -2.52 -16.37
CA SER A 771 15.12 -1.85 -15.39
C SER A 771 13.76 -2.52 -15.23
N TYR A 772 13.10 -2.90 -16.35
CA TYR A 772 11.86 -3.66 -16.31
C TYR A 772 12.03 -5.02 -15.64
N VAL A 773 13.06 -5.80 -16.02
CA VAL A 773 13.32 -7.13 -15.44
C VAL A 773 13.54 -7.06 -13.93
N LEU A 774 14.34 -6.10 -13.45
CA LEU A 774 14.58 -5.90 -12.02
C LEU A 774 13.27 -5.60 -11.26
N VAL A 775 12.45 -4.70 -11.80
CA VAL A 775 11.18 -4.30 -11.18
C VAL A 775 10.17 -5.44 -11.19
N PHE A 776 10.06 -6.22 -12.27
CA PHE A 776 9.20 -7.41 -12.29
C PHE A 776 9.69 -8.47 -11.28
N LEU A 777 10.98 -8.81 -11.27
CA LEU A 777 11.53 -9.76 -10.29
C LEU A 777 11.19 -9.32 -8.86
N TYR A 778 11.28 -8.02 -8.57
CA TYR A 778 10.87 -7.45 -7.29
C TYR A 778 9.34 -7.58 -7.04
N MET A 779 8.50 -7.26 -8.03
CA MET A 779 7.03 -7.31 -7.93
C MET A 779 6.48 -8.70 -7.59
N THR A 780 7.20 -9.79 -7.92
CA THR A 780 6.83 -11.18 -7.58
C THR A 780 6.43 -11.34 -6.11
N GLY A 781 7.21 -10.76 -5.18
CA GLY A 781 6.94 -10.84 -3.74
C GLY A 781 5.62 -10.18 -3.34
N PRO A 782 5.44 -8.87 -3.61
CA PRO A 782 4.17 -8.17 -3.39
C PRO A 782 2.97 -8.81 -4.10
N VAL A 783 3.10 -9.28 -5.35
CA VAL A 783 2.00 -9.98 -6.04
C VAL A 783 1.60 -11.24 -5.27
N ASN A 784 2.54 -12.12 -4.96
CA ASN A 784 2.27 -13.35 -4.21
C ASN A 784 1.66 -13.05 -2.82
N GLY A 785 2.08 -11.94 -2.18
CA GLY A 785 1.47 -11.45 -0.95
C GLY A 785 0.02 -10.95 -1.09
N VAL A 786 -0.35 -10.35 -2.23
CA VAL A 786 -1.76 -10.02 -2.54
C VAL A 786 -2.56 -11.29 -2.81
N LEU A 787 -2.04 -12.22 -3.63
CA LEU A 787 -2.74 -13.46 -3.98
C LEU A 787 -3.02 -14.32 -2.73
N ASN A 788 -2.04 -14.44 -1.83
CA ASN A 788 -2.18 -15.17 -0.56
C ASN A 788 -3.12 -14.50 0.46
N ALA A 789 -3.42 -13.20 0.32
CA ALA A 789 -4.40 -12.54 1.18
C ALA A 789 -5.84 -12.96 0.84
N ILE A 790 -6.17 -13.15 -0.45
CA ILE A 790 -7.54 -13.31 -0.95
C ILE A 790 -8.32 -14.48 -0.30
N PRO A 791 -7.76 -15.71 -0.15
CA PRO A 791 -8.50 -16.82 0.48
C PRO A 791 -8.89 -16.50 1.93
N ASN A 792 -8.00 -15.82 2.66
CA ASN A 792 -8.24 -15.43 4.04
C ASN A 792 -9.34 -14.35 4.12
N LEU A 793 -9.33 -13.34 3.23
CA LEU A 793 -10.39 -12.32 3.16
C LEU A 793 -11.80 -12.94 3.03
N PHE A 794 -11.94 -14.05 2.30
CA PHE A 794 -13.20 -14.78 2.21
C PHE A 794 -13.59 -15.46 3.53
N GLN A 795 -12.66 -16.15 4.21
CA GLN A 795 -12.92 -16.75 5.53
C GLN A 795 -13.39 -15.71 6.54
N ILE A 796 -12.71 -14.56 6.58
CA ILE A 796 -13.00 -13.47 7.51
C ILE A 796 -14.37 -12.84 7.23
N ARG A 797 -14.75 -12.68 5.95
CA ARG A 797 -16.10 -12.26 5.58
C ARG A 797 -17.18 -13.25 6.04
N ILE A 798 -16.90 -14.56 5.98
CA ILE A 798 -17.83 -15.60 6.45
C ILE A 798 -17.98 -15.53 7.98
N SER A 799 -16.87 -15.49 8.73
CA SER A 799 -16.88 -15.33 10.19
C SER A 799 -17.58 -14.05 10.64
N TRP A 800 -17.32 -12.92 9.98
CA TRP A 800 -17.98 -11.64 10.25
C TRP A 800 -19.50 -11.70 10.01
N ASN A 801 -19.93 -12.32 8.91
CA ASN A 801 -21.36 -12.50 8.61
C ASN A 801 -22.06 -13.38 9.66
N ARG A 802 -21.47 -14.52 10.05
CA ARG A 802 -22.03 -15.41 11.08
C ARG A 802 -22.12 -14.72 12.44
N LEU A 803 -21.10 -13.94 12.80
CA LEU A 803 -21.07 -13.20 14.06
C LEU A 803 -22.17 -12.13 14.13
N ASN A 804 -22.42 -11.39 13.04
CA ASN A 804 -23.55 -10.46 12.99
C ASN A 804 -24.89 -11.21 13.02
N GLN A 805 -25.05 -12.31 12.28
CA GLN A 805 -26.27 -13.13 12.34
C GLN A 805 -26.58 -13.63 13.76
N LEU A 806 -25.57 -13.97 14.55
CA LEU A 806 -25.74 -14.33 15.97
C LEU A 806 -26.15 -13.10 16.83
N ILE A 807 -25.53 -11.94 16.57
CA ILE A 807 -25.88 -10.66 17.23
C ILE A 807 -27.31 -10.20 16.87
N ASP A 808 -27.80 -10.52 15.67
CA ASP A 808 -29.15 -10.20 15.19
C ASP A 808 -30.19 -11.17 15.80
N LEU A 809 -29.85 -12.47 15.90
CA LEU A 809 -30.68 -13.50 16.55
C LEU A 809 -30.88 -13.26 18.06
N LEU A 810 -29.89 -12.64 18.73
CA LEU A 810 -29.98 -12.22 20.14
C LEU A 810 -30.80 -10.93 20.35
N GLY A 811 -31.42 -10.38 19.30
CA GLY A 811 -32.35 -9.26 19.38
C GLY A 811 -31.73 -7.95 19.85
N ASN A 812 -32.58 -7.00 20.24
CA ASN A 812 -32.18 -5.70 20.80
C ASN A 812 -32.45 -5.63 22.31
N GLY A 813 -32.07 -6.67 23.07
CA GLY A 813 -32.08 -6.63 24.54
C GLY A 813 -31.27 -5.43 25.03
N THR A 814 -31.92 -4.48 25.69
CA THR A 814 -31.25 -3.26 26.18
C THR A 814 -30.54 -3.54 27.48
N VAL A 815 -29.34 -2.96 27.63
CA VAL A 815 -28.44 -3.18 28.77
C VAL A 815 -28.95 -2.54 30.07
N ASP A 816 -30.07 -1.81 29.99
CA ASP A 816 -30.80 -1.24 31.13
C ASP A 816 -31.27 -2.33 32.13
N SER A 817 -31.34 -3.60 31.71
CA SER A 817 -31.57 -4.77 32.58
C SER A 817 -30.35 -5.21 33.41
N ILE A 818 -29.17 -4.59 33.21
CA ILE A 818 -27.96 -4.78 34.03
C ILE A 818 -27.72 -3.55 34.95
N GLU A 819 -28.72 -2.69 35.14
CA GLU A 819 -28.79 -1.92 36.39
C GLU A 819 -28.99 -2.89 37.56
N PRO A 820 -28.42 -2.61 38.76
CA PRO A 820 -28.75 -3.40 39.94
C PRO A 820 -30.26 -3.31 40.19
N ALA A 821 -30.94 -4.47 40.20
CA ALA A 821 -32.39 -4.54 40.30
C ALA A 821 -32.92 -3.60 41.41
N PRO A 822 -33.98 -2.82 41.13
CA PRO A 822 -34.45 -1.76 42.03
C PRO A 822 -34.62 -2.33 43.44
N ALA A 823 -34.02 -1.63 44.41
CA ALA A 823 -33.70 -2.16 45.73
C ALA A 823 -34.84 -3.01 46.29
N THR A 824 -34.51 -4.27 46.64
CA THR A 824 -35.45 -5.39 46.86
C THR A 824 -36.82 -4.93 47.35
N PRO A 825 -37.93 -5.25 46.62
CA PRO A 825 -39.26 -4.76 46.94
C PRO A 825 -39.53 -5.05 48.42
N ASP A 826 -39.92 -3.99 49.14
CA ASP A 826 -39.47 -3.70 50.51
C ASP A 826 -39.43 -4.91 51.46
N ARG A 827 -38.50 -4.93 52.42
CA ARG A 827 -38.41 -6.01 53.44
C ARG A 827 -39.68 -6.15 54.29
N GLU A 828 -40.62 -5.21 54.13
CA GLU A 828 -41.99 -5.22 54.65
C GLU A 828 -43.00 -6.09 53.85
N ARG A 829 -42.79 -6.37 52.54
CA ARG A 829 -43.66 -7.24 51.71
C ARG A 829 -43.49 -8.74 52.04
N LYS A 830 -43.62 -9.10 53.33
CA LYS A 830 -43.50 -10.47 53.88
C LYS A 830 -44.62 -11.44 53.49
N ARG A 831 -45.59 -11.03 52.68
CA ARG A 831 -46.65 -11.89 52.17
C ARG A 831 -46.81 -11.71 50.66
N ILE A 832 -46.74 -12.83 49.97
CA ILE A 832 -47.02 -13.01 48.54
C ILE A 832 -48.43 -13.59 48.40
N ASP A 833 -49.21 -13.04 47.48
CA ASP A 833 -50.36 -13.68 46.83
C ASP A 833 -50.19 -13.47 45.31
N LEU A 834 -49.70 -14.50 44.64
CA LEU A 834 -49.44 -14.50 43.20
C LEU A 834 -50.63 -15.12 42.48
N GLN A 835 -51.29 -14.38 41.60
CA GLN A 835 -52.49 -14.81 40.89
C GLN A 835 -52.26 -14.83 39.38
N LEU A 836 -52.62 -15.94 38.74
CA LEU A 836 -52.67 -16.10 37.28
C LEU A 836 -54.13 -15.97 36.83
N LYS A 837 -54.37 -15.22 35.75
CA LYS A 837 -55.70 -15.01 35.17
C LYS A 837 -55.69 -15.24 33.66
N GLU A 838 -56.31 -16.33 33.24
CA GLU A 838 -56.44 -16.79 31.84
C GLU A 838 -55.11 -16.86 31.07
N VAL A 839 -54.03 -17.17 31.80
CA VAL A 839 -52.65 -17.18 31.29
C VAL A 839 -52.49 -18.27 30.24
N ALA A 840 -52.02 -17.91 29.05
CA ALA A 840 -51.74 -18.87 27.97
C ALA A 840 -50.40 -18.61 27.28
N PHE A 841 -49.81 -19.69 26.78
CA PHE A 841 -48.52 -19.70 26.06
C PHE A 841 -48.57 -20.72 24.91
N ARG A 842 -47.75 -20.53 23.87
CA ARG A 842 -47.74 -21.37 22.67
C ARG A 842 -46.31 -21.65 22.25
N TYR A 843 -45.95 -22.91 22.10
CA TYR A 843 -44.69 -23.29 21.45
C TYR A 843 -44.84 -23.25 19.92
N ASN A 844 -44.03 -22.42 19.26
CA ASN A 844 -43.83 -22.48 17.82
C ASN A 844 -42.72 -23.48 17.51
N THR A 845 -43.08 -24.72 17.16
CA THR A 845 -42.15 -25.78 16.74
C THR A 845 -42.14 -25.91 15.20
N GLU A 846 -40.95 -26.12 14.62
CA GLU A 846 -40.80 -26.29 13.16
C GLU A 846 -41.54 -27.51 12.59
N SER A 847 -41.95 -28.44 13.46
CA SER A 847 -42.65 -29.69 13.12
C SER A 847 -44.18 -29.54 12.98
N GLY A 848 -44.75 -28.35 13.18
CA GLY A 848 -46.17 -28.07 12.91
C GLY A 848 -47.17 -28.60 13.95
N HIS A 849 -46.71 -29.18 15.06
CA HIS A 849 -47.56 -29.54 16.20
C HIS A 849 -47.52 -28.43 17.27
N GLU A 850 -48.53 -27.55 17.27
CA GLU A 850 -48.67 -26.51 18.29
C GLU A 850 -49.03 -27.13 19.67
N PHE A 851 -48.13 -27.01 20.66
CA PHE A 851 -48.49 -27.21 22.06
C PHE A 851 -48.97 -25.87 22.65
N LEU A 852 -50.22 -25.84 23.09
CA LEU A 852 -50.84 -24.70 23.76
C LEU A 852 -50.94 -24.98 25.27
N LEU A 853 -50.34 -24.11 26.07
CA LEU A 853 -50.61 -24.03 27.49
C LEU A 853 -51.78 -23.06 27.72
N GLY A 854 -52.79 -23.48 28.49
CA GLY A 854 -53.85 -22.62 29.01
C GLY A 854 -55.17 -22.57 28.21
N PRO A 855 -56.04 -21.59 28.51
CA PRO A 855 -55.88 -20.58 29.56
C PRO A 855 -55.79 -21.20 30.96
N LEU A 856 -54.94 -20.63 31.82
CA LEU A 856 -54.69 -21.06 33.20
C LEU A 856 -55.08 -19.96 34.19
N SER A 857 -55.86 -20.33 35.20
CA SER A 857 -56.28 -19.46 36.30
C SER A 857 -56.08 -20.19 37.64
N CYS A 858 -55.16 -19.68 38.47
CA CYS A 858 -54.78 -20.24 39.77
C CYS A 858 -54.03 -19.20 40.61
N SER A 859 -53.78 -19.48 41.90
CA SER A 859 -52.93 -18.64 42.74
C SER A 859 -52.05 -19.45 43.70
N PHE A 860 -51.03 -18.79 44.25
CA PHE A 860 -50.00 -19.31 45.16
C PHE A 860 -49.69 -18.27 46.25
N LYS A 861 -49.56 -18.67 47.53
CA LYS A 861 -49.38 -17.70 48.64
C LYS A 861 -48.27 -18.03 49.64
N SER A 862 -47.79 -17.00 50.33
CA SER A 862 -46.92 -17.12 51.50
C SER A 862 -47.56 -17.94 52.63
N GLY A 863 -46.86 -18.99 53.09
CA GLY A 863 -47.34 -19.90 54.13
C GLY A 863 -48.18 -21.08 53.60
N GLU A 864 -48.31 -21.22 52.27
CA GLU A 864 -48.95 -22.36 51.60
C GLU A 864 -47.89 -23.19 50.85
N VAL A 865 -48.01 -24.52 50.91
CA VAL A 865 -47.25 -25.48 50.10
C VAL A 865 -48.16 -25.99 48.99
N THR A 866 -47.87 -25.60 47.75
CA THR A 866 -48.66 -25.97 46.56
C THR A 866 -47.96 -27.05 45.76
N PHE A 867 -48.61 -28.19 45.54
CA PHE A 867 -48.11 -29.25 44.69
C PHE A 867 -48.71 -29.16 43.28
N ILE A 868 -47.85 -29.16 42.25
CA ILE A 868 -48.24 -29.22 40.84
C ILE A 868 -47.97 -30.64 40.34
N THR A 869 -49.00 -31.33 39.87
CA THR A 869 -48.90 -32.74 39.44
C THR A 869 -49.57 -32.97 38.10
N GLY A 870 -49.35 -34.14 37.50
CA GLY A 870 -49.85 -34.48 36.17
C GLY A 870 -48.79 -35.16 35.29
N GLY A 871 -49.26 -35.85 34.25
CA GLY A 871 -48.42 -36.70 33.41
C GLY A 871 -47.29 -35.97 32.67
N ASN A 872 -46.38 -36.75 32.09
CA ASN A 872 -45.31 -36.20 31.26
C ASN A 872 -45.93 -35.53 30.02
N GLY A 873 -45.49 -34.31 29.71
CA GLY A 873 -46.10 -33.48 28.66
C GLY A 873 -47.37 -32.72 29.06
N SER A 874 -47.84 -32.77 30.31
CA SER A 874 -49.04 -32.01 30.73
C SER A 874 -48.85 -30.49 30.85
N GLY A 875 -47.60 -30.00 30.72
CA GLY A 875 -47.25 -28.57 30.72
C GLY A 875 -46.59 -28.05 32.01
N LYS A 876 -46.33 -28.91 33.02
CA LYS A 876 -45.83 -28.52 34.35
C LYS A 876 -44.61 -27.58 34.32
N SER A 877 -43.51 -27.98 33.68
CA SER A 877 -42.29 -27.17 33.60
C SER A 877 -42.43 -25.94 32.69
N THR A 878 -43.39 -25.92 31.75
CA THR A 878 -43.73 -24.70 30.99
C THR A 878 -44.45 -23.69 31.89
N LEU A 879 -45.41 -24.14 32.71
CA LEU A 879 -46.01 -23.29 33.75
C LEU A 879 -44.94 -22.77 34.72
N ALA A 880 -43.97 -23.62 35.12
CA ALA A 880 -42.84 -23.22 35.96
C ALA A 880 -42.01 -22.08 35.34
N LYS A 881 -41.63 -22.20 34.06
CA LYS A 881 -40.92 -21.14 33.32
C LYS A 881 -41.73 -19.84 33.20
N ILE A 882 -43.06 -19.91 33.14
CA ILE A 882 -43.93 -18.72 33.06
C ILE A 882 -44.08 -18.03 34.41
N ILE A 883 -44.38 -18.75 35.49
CA ILE A 883 -44.58 -18.13 36.82
C ILE A 883 -43.29 -17.54 37.39
N THR A 884 -42.13 -18.09 37.01
CA THR A 884 -40.81 -17.53 37.35
C THR A 884 -40.38 -16.36 36.45
N GLY A 885 -41.15 -16.03 35.40
CA GLY A 885 -40.82 -14.96 34.45
C GLY A 885 -39.69 -15.30 33.47
N LEU A 886 -39.26 -16.56 33.34
CA LEU A 886 -38.30 -17.00 32.32
C LEU A 886 -38.92 -16.98 30.91
N TYR A 887 -40.22 -17.32 30.81
CA TYR A 887 -41.06 -17.19 29.62
C TYR A 887 -42.14 -16.14 29.88
N SER A 888 -42.47 -15.33 28.87
CA SER A 888 -43.57 -14.35 28.93
C SER A 888 -44.87 -14.97 28.40
N GLN A 889 -46.01 -14.68 29.04
CA GLN A 889 -47.32 -15.14 28.56
C GLN A 889 -47.75 -14.44 27.26
N HIS A 890 -48.42 -15.17 26.36
CA HIS A 890 -48.99 -14.63 25.11
C HIS A 890 -50.37 -13.99 25.31
N SER A 891 -51.11 -14.43 26.34
CA SER A 891 -52.38 -13.81 26.77
C SER A 891 -52.66 -14.11 28.24
N GLY A 892 -53.61 -13.38 28.82
CA GLY A 892 -53.86 -13.38 30.26
C GLY A 892 -52.85 -12.50 31.01
N SER A 893 -53.00 -12.41 32.33
CA SER A 893 -52.11 -11.62 33.19
C SER A 893 -51.71 -12.36 34.46
N ILE A 894 -50.59 -11.92 35.03
CA ILE A 894 -50.05 -12.39 36.31
C ILE A 894 -50.02 -11.18 37.23
N SER A 895 -50.60 -11.28 38.43
CA SER A 895 -50.58 -10.22 39.42
C SER A 895 -49.98 -10.67 40.75
N LEU A 896 -49.31 -9.74 41.42
CA LEU A 896 -48.67 -9.91 42.72
C LEU A 896 -49.37 -8.98 43.72
N ASN A 897 -50.01 -9.54 44.73
CA ASN A 897 -50.78 -8.82 45.76
C ASN A 897 -51.85 -7.88 45.15
N GLY A 898 -52.34 -8.19 43.95
CA GLY A 898 -53.32 -7.40 43.19
C GLY A 898 -52.75 -6.43 42.14
N GLU A 899 -51.43 -6.19 42.14
CA GLU A 899 -50.75 -5.36 41.14
C GLU A 899 -50.27 -6.23 39.95
N GLU A 900 -50.44 -5.81 38.70
CA GLU A 900 -49.95 -6.58 37.54
C GLU A 900 -48.41 -6.61 37.50
N SER A 901 -47.82 -7.81 37.34
CA SER A 901 -46.39 -8.07 37.52
C SER A 901 -45.73 -8.47 36.21
N GLY A 902 -44.66 -7.76 35.83
CA GLY A 902 -43.81 -8.11 34.68
C GLY A 902 -42.86 -9.27 34.97
N SER A 903 -42.25 -9.83 33.91
CA SER A 903 -41.32 -10.96 33.98
C SER A 903 -40.11 -10.68 34.89
N GLU A 904 -39.47 -9.51 34.80
CA GLU A 904 -38.34 -9.14 35.68
C GLU A 904 -38.73 -9.10 37.17
N GLN A 905 -39.93 -8.60 37.48
CA GLN A 905 -40.44 -8.56 38.85
C GLN A 905 -40.69 -9.98 39.39
N LEU A 906 -41.12 -10.91 38.54
CA LEU A 906 -41.23 -12.33 38.90
C LEU A 906 -39.85 -12.96 39.12
N LYS A 907 -38.89 -12.81 38.19
CA LYS A 907 -37.51 -13.33 38.30
C LYS A 907 -36.85 -12.94 39.64
N GLY A 908 -37.09 -11.71 40.12
CA GLY A 908 -36.56 -11.23 41.39
C GLY A 908 -37.06 -11.95 42.66
N LEU A 909 -38.25 -12.57 42.61
CA LEU A 909 -38.98 -13.12 43.77
C LEU A 909 -38.78 -14.63 43.98
N TYR A 910 -38.30 -15.35 42.97
CA TYR A 910 -38.08 -16.79 43.06
C TYR A 910 -36.64 -17.15 43.44
N THR A 911 -36.50 -18.22 44.22
CA THR A 911 -35.37 -19.14 44.11
C THR A 911 -35.89 -20.48 43.56
N THR A 912 -35.07 -21.20 42.81
CA THR A 912 -35.51 -22.39 42.07
C THR A 912 -34.48 -23.50 42.09
N VAL A 913 -34.93 -24.75 42.18
CA VAL A 913 -34.18 -25.90 41.66
C VAL A 913 -35.04 -26.59 40.61
N PHE A 914 -34.82 -26.23 39.35
CA PHE A 914 -35.39 -26.92 38.19
C PHE A 914 -34.77 -28.32 38.04
N ASN A 915 -35.41 -29.19 37.26
CA ASN A 915 -34.91 -30.56 37.06
C ASN A 915 -33.58 -30.57 36.28
N ASP A 916 -33.41 -29.62 35.36
CA ASP A 916 -32.23 -29.34 34.52
C ASP A 916 -31.28 -28.26 35.09
N TYR A 917 -31.32 -28.01 36.41
CA TYR A 917 -30.50 -27.00 37.10
C TYR A 917 -29.00 -27.08 36.79
N TYR A 918 -28.39 -25.91 36.64
CA TYR A 918 -26.94 -25.74 36.64
C TYR A 918 -26.44 -25.35 38.04
N LEU A 919 -25.26 -25.85 38.42
CA LEU A 919 -24.59 -25.49 39.67
C LEU A 919 -23.24 -24.84 39.36
N PHE A 920 -23.15 -23.53 39.62
CA PHE A 920 -21.89 -22.80 39.51
C PHE A 920 -20.95 -23.18 40.67
N LYS A 921 -19.65 -23.32 40.38
CA LYS A 921 -18.63 -23.48 41.44
C LYS A 921 -18.57 -22.24 42.35
N LYS A 922 -18.77 -21.04 41.78
CA LYS A 922 -18.80 -19.77 42.52
C LYS A 922 -20.23 -19.36 42.87
N LEU A 923 -20.41 -18.87 44.09
CA LEU A 923 -21.66 -18.29 44.58
C LEU A 923 -21.83 -16.86 44.04
N TYR A 924 -22.56 -16.74 42.93
CA TYR A 924 -23.00 -15.47 42.39
C TYR A 924 -24.24 -14.96 43.15
N GLY A 925 -24.54 -13.65 43.06
CA GLY A 925 -25.70 -13.04 43.74
C GLY A 925 -25.50 -12.73 45.23
N MET A 926 -24.40 -13.16 45.84
CA MET A 926 -24.09 -12.95 47.26
C MET A 926 -23.43 -11.59 47.52
N ASN A 927 -24.06 -10.76 48.35
CA ASN A 927 -23.50 -9.49 48.84
C ASN A 927 -22.39 -9.74 49.89
N GLU A 928 -21.47 -8.78 50.08
CA GLU A 928 -20.44 -8.90 51.12
C GLU A 928 -21.01 -8.84 52.55
N ASP A 929 -22.12 -8.13 52.78
CA ASP A 929 -22.89 -8.19 54.04
C ASP A 929 -23.57 -9.55 54.24
N ASN A 930 -23.79 -10.30 53.15
CA ASN A 930 -24.24 -11.70 53.17
C ASN A 930 -23.04 -12.68 53.22
N ARG A 931 -21.87 -12.25 53.73
CA ARG A 931 -20.93 -13.19 54.37
C ARG A 931 -21.59 -13.76 55.61
N LEU A 932 -22.39 -14.81 55.39
CA LEU A 932 -22.97 -15.67 56.40
C LEU A 932 -21.88 -16.02 57.42
N LYS A 933 -22.21 -15.95 58.72
CA LYS A 933 -21.33 -16.47 59.76
C LYS A 933 -21.03 -17.92 59.40
N ASP A 934 -19.76 -18.30 59.30
CA ASP A 934 -19.36 -19.58 58.68
C ASP A 934 -20.07 -20.78 59.33
N ALA A 935 -20.34 -20.71 60.64
CA ALA A 935 -21.18 -21.64 61.38
C ALA A 935 -22.55 -21.94 60.73
N LEU A 936 -23.30 -20.94 60.24
CA LEU A 936 -24.61 -21.16 59.62
C LEU A 936 -24.51 -21.76 58.20
N VAL A 937 -23.35 -21.61 57.55
CA VAL A 937 -23.01 -22.35 56.33
C VAL A 937 -22.70 -23.81 56.67
N ASP A 938 -21.85 -24.05 57.67
CA ASP A 938 -21.46 -25.40 58.09
C ASP A 938 -22.65 -26.19 58.66
N ASP A 939 -23.51 -25.55 59.47
CA ASP A 939 -24.76 -26.12 60.00
C ASP A 939 -25.70 -26.55 58.87
N LEU A 940 -25.90 -25.71 57.85
CA LEU A 940 -26.79 -26.01 56.72
C LEU A 940 -26.17 -27.06 55.76
N LEU A 941 -24.85 -27.05 55.57
CA LEU A 941 -24.15 -28.13 54.84
C LEU A 941 -24.23 -29.47 55.61
N ALA A 942 -24.33 -29.45 56.94
CA ALA A 942 -24.52 -30.63 57.77
C ALA A 942 -25.97 -31.12 57.75
N GLU A 943 -26.96 -30.24 57.90
CA GLU A 943 -28.40 -30.54 57.75
C GLU A 943 -28.71 -31.16 56.38
N LEU A 944 -28.08 -30.64 55.32
CA LEU A 944 -28.21 -31.14 53.95
C LEU A 944 -27.24 -32.31 53.62
N GLN A 945 -26.54 -32.87 54.61
CA GLN A 945 -25.68 -34.06 54.50
C GLN A 945 -24.61 -33.97 53.38
N VAL A 946 -23.94 -32.81 53.26
CA VAL A 946 -22.88 -32.55 52.26
C VAL A 946 -21.59 -31.94 52.82
N ALA A 947 -21.56 -31.54 54.11
CA ALA A 947 -20.39 -30.94 54.77
C ALA A 947 -19.13 -31.83 54.79
N ASP A 948 -19.26 -33.14 54.65
CA ASP A 948 -18.12 -34.07 54.58
C ASP A 948 -17.52 -34.18 53.15
N LYS A 949 -18.18 -33.60 52.14
CA LYS A 949 -17.72 -33.54 50.75
C LYS A 949 -17.37 -32.12 50.28
N VAL A 950 -18.07 -31.12 50.79
CA VAL A 950 -18.03 -29.74 50.26
C VAL A 950 -17.71 -28.75 51.37
N ARG A 951 -16.85 -27.78 51.03
CA ARG A 951 -16.55 -26.59 51.84
C ARG A 951 -16.68 -25.37 50.96
N ILE A 952 -16.75 -24.18 51.57
CA ILE A 952 -16.84 -22.91 50.86
C ILE A 952 -15.60 -22.08 51.18
N GLU A 953 -14.82 -21.77 50.16
CA GLU A 953 -13.55 -21.06 50.27
C GLU A 953 -13.60 -19.84 49.33
N ASN A 954 -13.46 -18.63 49.88
CA ASN A 954 -13.53 -17.36 49.13
C ASN A 954 -14.81 -17.16 48.28
N GLY A 955 -15.93 -17.80 48.67
CA GLY A 955 -17.18 -17.76 47.92
C GLY A 955 -17.28 -18.78 46.78
N GLU A 956 -16.38 -19.77 46.72
CA GLU A 956 -16.48 -20.92 45.82
C GLU A 956 -16.63 -22.23 46.60
N PHE A 957 -17.42 -23.17 46.07
CA PHE A 957 -17.43 -24.56 46.53
C PHE A 957 -16.09 -25.24 46.24
N SER A 958 -15.57 -26.01 47.19
CA SER A 958 -14.33 -26.80 47.02
C SER A 958 -14.45 -27.80 45.85
N THR A 959 -15.63 -28.38 45.65
CA THR A 959 -15.99 -29.19 44.48
C THR A 959 -17.47 -29.04 44.13
N VAL A 960 -17.80 -29.26 42.86
CA VAL A 960 -19.18 -29.50 42.37
C VAL A 960 -19.32 -30.89 41.69
N ASP A 961 -18.25 -31.67 41.67
CA ASP A 961 -18.21 -33.06 41.18
C ASP A 961 -18.68 -33.99 42.31
N LEU A 962 -19.98 -34.31 42.28
CA LEU A 962 -20.75 -34.96 43.35
C LEU A 962 -21.86 -35.82 42.72
N SER A 963 -22.49 -36.72 43.49
CA SER A 963 -23.63 -37.50 42.99
C SER A 963 -24.85 -36.62 42.66
N THR A 964 -25.78 -37.09 41.83
CA THR A 964 -26.97 -36.30 41.42
C THR A 964 -27.78 -35.83 42.62
N GLY A 965 -28.03 -36.70 43.61
CA GLY A 965 -28.72 -36.35 44.86
C GLY A 965 -27.95 -35.31 45.69
N GLN A 966 -26.62 -35.45 45.81
CA GLN A 966 -25.76 -34.47 46.49
C GLN A 966 -25.73 -33.12 45.77
N ARG A 967 -25.69 -33.10 44.42
CA ARG A 967 -25.79 -31.87 43.64
C ARG A 967 -27.16 -31.20 43.77
N LYS A 968 -28.27 -31.97 43.81
CA LYS A 968 -29.62 -31.42 44.10
C LYS A 968 -29.71 -30.89 45.54
N ARG A 969 -29.05 -31.50 46.53
CA ARG A 969 -28.90 -30.94 47.89
C ARG A 969 -28.06 -29.66 47.92
N LEU A 970 -26.99 -29.59 47.13
CA LEU A 970 -26.16 -28.38 47.05
C LEU A 970 -26.85 -27.23 46.29
N ALA A 971 -27.77 -27.54 45.36
CA ALA A 971 -28.69 -26.55 44.79
C ALA A 971 -29.76 -26.09 45.80
N LEU A 972 -30.27 -27.01 46.63
CA LEU A 972 -31.18 -26.67 47.74
C LEU A 972 -30.49 -25.76 48.78
N PHE A 973 -29.23 -26.03 49.10
CA PHE A 973 -28.36 -25.17 49.92
C PHE A 973 -28.28 -23.73 49.38
N VAL A 974 -28.02 -23.56 48.07
CA VAL A 974 -28.03 -22.24 47.42
C VAL A 974 -29.39 -21.57 47.58
N SER A 975 -30.50 -22.27 47.33
CA SER A 975 -31.84 -21.68 47.44
C SER A 975 -32.19 -21.21 48.85
N TYR A 976 -31.75 -21.93 49.88
CA TYR A 976 -31.89 -21.53 51.29
C TYR A 976 -31.06 -20.27 51.62
N ILE A 977 -29.91 -20.11 50.98
CA ILE A 977 -29.02 -18.95 51.14
C ILE A 977 -29.52 -17.70 50.40
N GLU A 978 -30.18 -17.85 49.26
CA GLU A 978 -30.82 -16.73 48.55
C GLU A 978 -32.03 -16.15 49.30
N ASP A 979 -32.59 -16.91 50.27
CA ASP A 979 -33.73 -16.56 51.15
C ASP A 979 -34.92 -15.85 50.46
N LYS A 980 -35.19 -16.21 49.20
CA LYS A 980 -36.25 -15.61 48.39
C LYS A 980 -37.64 -15.81 49.02
N PRO A 981 -38.65 -14.98 48.69
CA PRO A 981 -40.00 -15.16 49.21
C PRO A 981 -40.76 -16.34 48.59
N ILE A 982 -40.40 -16.77 47.37
CA ILE A 982 -40.99 -17.93 46.69
C ILE A 982 -39.89 -18.97 46.39
N PHE A 983 -40.16 -20.23 46.73
CA PHE A 983 -39.32 -21.39 46.41
C PHE A 983 -40.04 -22.27 45.38
N LEU A 984 -39.36 -22.63 44.29
CA LEU A 984 -39.87 -23.59 43.29
C LEU A 984 -38.93 -24.80 43.15
N PHE A 985 -39.47 -26.00 43.29
CA PHE A 985 -38.74 -27.26 43.15
C PHE A 985 -39.38 -28.11 42.04
N ASP A 986 -38.69 -28.27 40.89
CA ASP A 986 -39.18 -29.09 39.77
C ASP A 986 -38.55 -30.49 39.80
N GLU A 987 -39.37 -31.50 40.15
CA GLU A 987 -38.97 -32.90 40.31
C GLU A 987 -37.68 -33.07 41.16
N TRP A 988 -37.50 -32.22 42.19
CA TRP A 988 -36.29 -32.20 43.02
C TRP A 988 -36.07 -33.50 43.80
N ALA A 989 -37.15 -34.11 44.28
CA ALA A 989 -37.11 -35.29 45.15
C ALA A 989 -36.75 -36.60 44.44
N SER A 990 -36.76 -36.64 43.09
CA SER A 990 -36.64 -37.89 42.31
C SER A 990 -35.24 -38.54 42.38
N ASP A 991 -34.18 -37.74 42.55
CA ASP A 991 -32.79 -38.22 42.67
C ASP A 991 -32.33 -38.43 44.13
N GLN A 992 -33.25 -38.36 45.10
CA GLN A 992 -32.94 -38.53 46.52
C GLN A 992 -33.20 -39.97 46.98
N ASP A 993 -32.42 -40.42 47.97
CA ASP A 993 -32.73 -41.65 48.69
C ASP A 993 -34.07 -41.51 49.47
N PRO A 994 -34.70 -42.63 49.87
CA PRO A 994 -36.01 -42.58 50.54
C PRO A 994 -36.01 -41.83 51.88
N GLU A 995 -34.90 -41.81 52.62
CA GLU A 995 -34.79 -41.16 53.92
C GLU A 995 -34.75 -39.63 53.73
N PHE A 996 -33.84 -39.14 52.89
CA PHE A 996 -33.73 -37.71 52.62
C PHE A 996 -34.90 -37.16 51.80
N ARG A 997 -35.53 -37.97 50.94
CA ARG A 997 -36.81 -37.62 50.30
C ARG A 997 -37.91 -37.42 51.35
N SER A 998 -38.03 -38.34 52.30
CA SER A 998 -39.02 -38.21 53.38
C SER A 998 -38.74 -36.98 54.26
N TYR A 999 -37.46 -36.72 54.59
CA TYR A 999 -37.04 -35.52 55.32
C TYR A 999 -37.35 -34.22 54.57
N PHE A 1000 -37.15 -34.17 53.25
CA PHE A 1000 -37.52 -33.02 52.43
C PHE A 1000 -39.02 -32.71 52.54
N TYR A 1001 -39.89 -33.70 52.30
CA TYR A 1001 -41.34 -33.49 52.32
C TYR A 1001 -41.91 -33.22 53.72
N SER A 1002 -41.46 -33.97 54.73
CA SER A 1002 -42.01 -33.89 56.10
C SER A 1002 -41.38 -32.81 56.97
N HIS A 1003 -40.17 -32.33 56.64
CA HIS A 1003 -39.43 -31.37 57.47
C HIS A 1003 -39.02 -30.11 56.70
N LEU A 1004 -38.28 -30.21 55.59
CA LEU A 1004 -37.73 -29.03 54.91
C LEU A 1004 -38.80 -28.15 54.25
N LEU A 1005 -39.81 -28.75 53.61
CA LEU A 1005 -40.97 -27.99 53.11
C LEU A 1005 -41.76 -27.32 54.25
N PHE A 1006 -41.87 -28.01 55.39
CA PHE A 1006 -42.57 -27.49 56.58
C PHE A 1006 -41.81 -26.32 57.22
N GLN A 1007 -40.48 -26.40 57.36
CA GLN A 1007 -39.66 -25.25 57.81
C GLN A 1007 -39.86 -24.01 56.93
N LEU A 1008 -39.88 -24.17 55.59
CA LEU A 1008 -40.11 -23.05 54.67
C LEU A 1008 -41.51 -22.45 54.84
N LYS A 1009 -42.52 -23.31 55.05
CA LYS A 1009 -43.90 -22.90 55.36
C LYS A 1009 -43.99 -22.10 56.66
N GLU A 1010 -43.37 -22.55 57.75
CA GLU A 1010 -43.30 -21.81 59.02
C GLU A 1010 -42.57 -20.47 58.87
N LYS A 1011 -41.49 -20.43 58.07
CA LYS A 1011 -40.79 -19.20 57.64
C LYS A 1011 -41.65 -18.29 56.72
N SER A 1012 -42.94 -18.60 56.53
CA SER A 1012 -43.92 -17.86 55.73
C SER A 1012 -43.55 -17.70 54.24
N LYS A 1013 -42.73 -18.60 53.71
CA LYS A 1013 -42.39 -18.66 52.28
C LYS A 1013 -43.58 -19.20 51.48
N CYS A 1014 -43.69 -18.81 50.21
CA CYS A 1014 -44.55 -19.49 49.25
C CYS A 1014 -43.75 -20.66 48.67
N VAL A 1015 -44.27 -21.89 48.71
CA VAL A 1015 -43.50 -23.08 48.30
C VAL A 1015 -44.25 -23.86 47.23
N ILE A 1016 -43.65 -23.99 46.05
CA ILE A 1016 -44.24 -24.65 44.88
C ILE A 1016 -43.40 -25.89 44.54
N VAL A 1017 -44.02 -27.07 44.55
CA VAL A 1017 -43.33 -28.34 44.27
C VAL A 1017 -44.00 -29.02 43.09
N ILE A 1018 -43.27 -29.24 42.00
CA ILE A 1018 -43.75 -30.06 40.89
C ILE A 1018 -43.32 -31.51 41.17
N THR A 1019 -44.29 -32.40 41.34
CA THR A 1019 -44.03 -33.77 41.81
C THR A 1019 -45.09 -34.79 41.38
N HIS A 1020 -44.67 -36.06 41.37
CA HIS A 1020 -45.49 -37.25 41.20
C HIS A 1020 -45.47 -38.17 42.44
N ASP A 1021 -44.85 -37.74 43.54
CA ASP A 1021 -44.84 -38.49 44.82
C ASP A 1021 -46.22 -38.40 45.52
N ASP A 1022 -47.20 -39.13 45.00
CA ASP A 1022 -48.59 -39.19 45.48
C ASP A 1022 -48.73 -39.47 46.99
N GLN A 1023 -47.88 -40.34 47.54
CA GLN A 1023 -47.75 -40.63 48.97
C GLN A 1023 -47.64 -39.36 49.86
N TYR A 1024 -47.08 -38.26 49.36
CA TYR A 1024 -46.90 -37.01 50.12
C TYR A 1024 -47.93 -35.92 49.78
N PHE A 1025 -48.87 -36.17 48.85
CA PHE A 1025 -49.86 -35.15 48.44
C PHE A 1025 -50.72 -34.63 49.60
N HIS A 1026 -50.90 -35.42 50.66
CA HIS A 1026 -51.61 -35.04 51.88
C HIS A 1026 -50.89 -33.96 52.74
N LEU A 1027 -49.63 -33.63 52.42
CA LEU A 1027 -48.85 -32.58 53.09
C LEU A 1027 -48.98 -31.20 52.40
N ALA A 1028 -49.59 -31.13 51.22
CA ALA A 1028 -49.81 -29.89 50.49
C ALA A 1028 -51.11 -29.20 50.91
N ASP A 1029 -51.10 -27.87 51.03
CA ASP A 1029 -52.30 -27.05 51.26
C ASP A 1029 -53.18 -26.97 50.00
N GLN A 1030 -52.55 -27.14 48.83
CA GLN A 1030 -53.18 -26.99 47.53
C GLN A 1030 -52.55 -27.96 46.53
N ILE A 1031 -53.38 -28.70 45.78
CA ILE A 1031 -52.93 -29.57 44.69
C ILE A 1031 -53.51 -29.04 43.37
N ILE A 1032 -52.63 -28.78 42.41
CA ILE A 1032 -52.95 -28.37 41.04
C ILE A 1032 -52.60 -29.53 40.11
N LYS A 1033 -53.61 -30.27 39.65
CA LYS A 1033 -53.44 -31.31 38.62
C LYS A 1033 -53.53 -30.68 37.23
N MET A 1034 -52.49 -30.86 36.42
CA MET A 1034 -52.44 -30.44 35.03
C MET A 1034 -52.62 -31.63 34.09
N ASP A 1035 -53.40 -31.44 33.03
CA ASP A 1035 -53.56 -32.39 31.93
C ASP A 1035 -53.65 -31.65 30.59
N LEU A 1036 -52.95 -32.14 29.57
CA LEU A 1036 -52.85 -31.56 28.21
C LEU A 1036 -52.81 -30.01 28.17
N GLY A 1037 -51.96 -29.41 29.00
CA GLY A 1037 -51.74 -27.96 29.05
C GLY A 1037 -52.75 -27.15 29.86
N LYS A 1038 -53.72 -27.80 30.54
CA LYS A 1038 -54.80 -27.16 31.32
C LYS A 1038 -54.85 -27.66 32.75
N ILE A 1039 -55.46 -26.87 33.65
CA ILE A 1039 -55.74 -27.29 35.03
C ILE A 1039 -57.04 -28.12 35.06
N VAL A 1040 -56.99 -29.27 35.71
CA VAL A 1040 -58.16 -30.16 35.92
C VAL A 1040 -58.97 -29.65 37.11
N PRO A 1041 -60.30 -29.43 36.98
CA PRO A 1041 -61.14 -29.00 38.09
C PRO A 1041 -61.12 -29.98 39.28
N GLN A 1042 -61.09 -29.46 40.52
CA GLN A 1042 -61.05 -30.29 41.74
C GLN A 1042 -62.20 -31.30 41.85
N THR A 1043 -63.37 -31.01 41.26
CA THR A 1043 -64.50 -31.94 41.19
C THR A 1043 -64.21 -33.21 40.36
N GLN A 1044 -63.36 -33.13 39.32
CA GLN A 1044 -62.85 -34.30 38.60
C GLN A 1044 -61.65 -34.95 39.30
N TYR A 1045 -60.88 -34.18 40.08
CA TYR A 1045 -59.79 -34.72 40.90
C TYR A 1045 -60.31 -35.71 41.95
N ILE A 1046 -61.31 -35.31 42.74
CA ILE A 1046 -61.92 -36.17 43.78
C ILE A 1046 -62.55 -37.42 43.15
N ALA A 1047 -63.25 -37.28 42.01
CA ALA A 1047 -63.83 -38.41 41.30
C ALA A 1047 -62.78 -39.42 40.79
N SER A 1048 -61.64 -38.94 40.29
CA SER A 1048 -60.55 -39.83 39.83
C SER A 1048 -59.73 -40.44 40.97
N ALA A 1049 -59.59 -39.75 42.11
CA ALA A 1049 -58.97 -40.31 43.32
C ALA A 1049 -59.84 -41.42 43.95
N LEU A 1050 -61.16 -41.22 44.05
CA LEU A 1050 -62.09 -42.23 44.57
C LEU A 1050 -62.10 -43.52 43.71
N ILE A 1051 -61.99 -43.39 42.39
CA ILE A 1051 -61.90 -44.55 41.47
C ILE A 1051 -60.57 -45.30 41.62
N PHE A 1052 -59.51 -44.66 42.11
CA PHE A 1052 -58.22 -45.30 42.36
C PHE A 1052 -58.18 -45.98 43.74
N ALA A 1053 -58.63 -45.31 44.80
CA ALA A 1053 -58.75 -45.90 46.13
C ALA A 1053 -59.65 -47.16 46.14
N ALA A 1054 -60.76 -47.11 45.41
CA ALA A 1054 -61.67 -48.26 45.23
C ALA A 1054 -61.10 -49.41 44.37
N LYS A 1055 -59.85 -49.31 43.89
CA LYS A 1055 -59.13 -50.44 43.26
C LYS A 1055 -58.14 -51.11 44.20
N ASP A 1056 -57.47 -50.37 45.08
CA ASP A 1056 -56.50 -50.96 46.01
C ASP A 1056 -57.21 -51.75 47.13
N GLU A 1057 -58.44 -51.37 47.52
CA GLU A 1057 -59.33 -52.19 48.37
C GLU A 1057 -59.85 -53.48 47.71
N LEU A 1058 -59.49 -53.77 46.45
CA LEU A 1058 -59.87 -55.00 45.73
C LEU A 1058 -58.69 -55.95 45.43
N VAL A 1059 -57.52 -55.71 46.04
CA VAL A 1059 -56.32 -56.57 45.91
C VAL A 1059 -55.67 -56.90 47.27
N GLN A 1060 -56.47 -56.90 48.34
CA GLN A 1060 -56.18 -57.58 49.63
C GLN A 1060 -57.28 -58.60 49.95
#